data_AF-A0A946H1C4-F1
#
_entry.id   AF-A0A946H1C4-F1
#
_cell.length_a   1.000
_cell.length_b   1.000
_cell.length_c   1.000
_cell.angle_alpha   90.00
_cell.angle_beta   90.00
_cell.angle_gamma   90.00
#
_symmetry.space_group_name_H-M   'P 1'
#
loop_
_entity.id
_entity.type
_entity.pdbx_description
1 polymer ?
#
loop_
_entity_poly.entity_id
_entity_poly.type
_entity_poly.pdbx_seq_one_letter_code
_entity_poly.pdbx_strand_id
1 'polypeptide(L)'
;MERRRLIVFFAISVAIMAGWMLVVVPFLNRAVNAPKAPIADVVDDGAAADGAADDGPTADDGAEDGAAKPDADKPKKGDEVAQEPGIDPKPGDPKPGDEKPPETVDPKPDDVPPAIAKPESKLKQHPETAVLLGSFDPKSGYFAAVGTTSTGAAVEHFTLNDDRYKSLDEPEGENQQREPLTLVEAVTVDGQTIRPLETAVPQIDALLKPYNVKLSEVEWEVAETIKDAKGFNSSVTYRYVSPDGKLEVQKKYALETVDVGDRDPRKVRDSETRGYQLKFDVTIINHDDKPQEANYVLQGPVGLPLENIQHTSIYRSVRNGNFEEEEKAIPFAERDVELLSITAADVAEKAKEDELDEWKAPLRYIGVDIQYFAALLIPVEDQMKTPYVAVAQPMLIDETAKPKFSDVSVSLTSTTFNLKPGQQATHSYTLFAGPKRDALLTPFAGADVIEYGWFGVVSKLMLSVMKFMHDAIGLPYGIAIIFLTIMVRGCMYPISRKQAAGAKKMKELQPKIAELKKKYENEKEKFARAQMELFSKHNYNPLAGCLPIVLQLPIFIGLYQALRNAVDLRLTPFPLTWIENLAAPDALFQLPFAIPFGLGTDFNLLPLLTVVLFVVQQKLFMPPPADEQQALQHKMMNFMMIFMGFMFYHVPAGLCVYFIASSLWGIGERKMLDYGKPATDAEKKTDDVDTASPGGKKKARPQADEPPARKGFMQRLFEAADSANQASQLESQSNGQKDGNGRGKGKKGKKSRR
;
A
#
# COMPACT_ATOMS: atom_id res chain seq x y z
N MET A 1 -16.57 35.88 -11.74
CA MET A 1 -16.40 34.89 -10.65
C MET A 1 -16.68 33.47 -11.16
N GLU A 2 -17.48 33.32 -12.21
CA GLU A 2 -17.89 32.03 -12.78
C GLU A 2 -16.78 31.23 -13.44
N ARG A 3 -15.80 31.84 -14.10
CA ARG A 3 -14.64 31.08 -14.62
C ARG A 3 -13.97 30.24 -13.53
N ARG A 4 -13.81 30.76 -12.30
CA ARG A 4 -13.28 29.97 -11.17
C ARG A 4 -14.22 28.84 -10.75
N ARG A 5 -15.55 29.03 -10.81
CA ARG A 5 -16.51 27.95 -10.51
C ARG A 5 -16.57 26.88 -11.61
N LEU A 6 -16.45 27.27 -12.87
CA LEU A 6 -16.36 26.34 -14.00
C LEU A 6 -15.03 25.57 -13.95
N ILE A 7 -13.92 26.25 -13.67
CA ILE A 7 -12.60 25.62 -13.45
C ILE A 7 -12.65 24.68 -12.25
N VAL A 8 -13.31 25.04 -11.13
CA VAL A 8 -13.49 24.13 -9.99
C VAL A 8 -14.38 22.94 -10.35
N PHE A 9 -15.45 23.11 -11.14
CA PHE A 9 -16.29 21.99 -11.59
C PHE A 9 -15.57 21.08 -12.59
N PHE A 10 -14.75 21.65 -13.46
CA PHE A 10 -13.91 20.90 -14.40
C PHE A 10 -12.76 20.20 -13.66
N ALA A 11 -12.12 20.86 -12.69
CA ALA A 11 -11.10 20.29 -11.83
C ALA A 11 -11.66 19.19 -10.94
N ILE A 12 -12.89 19.33 -10.41
CA ILE A 12 -13.60 18.25 -9.70
C ILE A 12 -13.96 17.12 -10.66
N SER A 13 -14.39 17.40 -11.89
CA SER A 13 -14.72 16.34 -12.87
C SER A 13 -13.46 15.60 -13.36
N VAL A 14 -12.36 16.34 -13.57
CA VAL A 14 -11.03 15.79 -13.87
C VAL A 14 -10.46 15.08 -12.65
N ALA A 15 -10.72 15.51 -11.42
CA ALA A 15 -10.35 14.81 -10.19
C ALA A 15 -11.24 13.58 -9.91
N ILE A 16 -12.48 13.56 -10.38
CA ILE A 16 -13.33 12.35 -10.38
C ILE A 16 -12.82 11.35 -11.41
N MET A 17 -12.47 11.81 -12.62
CA MET A 17 -11.82 10.97 -13.65
C MET A 17 -10.44 10.51 -13.20
N ALA A 18 -9.64 11.37 -12.56
CA ALA A 18 -8.30 11.06 -12.06
C ALA A 18 -8.37 10.20 -10.79
N GLY A 19 -9.38 10.36 -9.92
CA GLY A 19 -9.64 9.49 -8.78
C GLY A 19 -10.12 8.11 -9.23
N TRP A 20 -10.98 8.05 -10.26
CA TRP A 20 -11.27 6.80 -10.96
C TRP A 20 -10.01 6.21 -11.58
N MET A 21 -9.17 7.00 -12.26
CA MET A 21 -7.91 6.52 -12.81
C MET A 21 -6.90 6.09 -11.74
N LEU A 22 -6.84 6.70 -10.56
CA LEU A 22 -5.96 6.28 -9.46
C LEU A 22 -6.39 4.92 -8.87
N VAL A 23 -7.67 4.55 -9.00
CA VAL A 23 -8.17 3.21 -8.66
C VAL A 23 -8.06 2.23 -9.85
N VAL A 24 -8.33 2.70 -11.06
CA VAL A 24 -8.54 1.85 -12.26
C VAL A 24 -7.29 1.73 -13.14
N VAL A 25 -6.37 2.70 -13.18
CA VAL A 25 -5.13 2.62 -13.98
C VAL A 25 -4.13 1.65 -13.38
N PRO A 26 -3.83 1.62 -12.07
CA PRO A 26 -2.98 0.57 -11.49
C PRO A 26 -3.58 -0.83 -11.70
N PHE A 27 -4.91 -0.94 -11.73
CA PHE A 27 -5.65 -2.18 -11.99
C PHE A 27 -5.60 -2.59 -13.48
N LEU A 28 -5.82 -1.66 -14.42
CA LEU A 28 -5.68 -1.90 -15.86
C LEU A 28 -4.24 -2.27 -16.23
N ASN A 29 -3.25 -1.61 -15.64
CA ASN A 29 -1.84 -1.90 -15.88
C ASN A 29 -1.45 -3.30 -15.35
N ARG A 30 -2.17 -3.81 -14.34
CA ARG A 30 -2.05 -5.19 -13.81
C ARG A 30 -2.78 -6.22 -14.68
N ALA A 31 -3.86 -5.83 -15.37
CA ALA A 31 -4.61 -6.71 -16.27
C ALA A 31 -3.97 -6.83 -17.67
N VAL A 32 -3.37 -5.75 -18.20
CA VAL A 32 -2.69 -5.74 -19.51
C VAL A 32 -1.34 -6.46 -19.45
N ASN A 33 -0.62 -6.35 -18.32
CA ASN A 33 0.70 -6.98 -18.12
C ASN A 33 0.65 -8.30 -17.34
N ALA A 34 -0.50 -8.99 -17.34
CA ALA A 34 -0.57 -10.36 -16.81
C ALA A 34 0.29 -11.29 -17.69
N PRO A 35 1.19 -12.11 -17.12
CA PRO A 35 2.01 -13.01 -17.92
C PRO A 35 1.12 -14.02 -18.64
N LYS A 36 1.29 -14.14 -19.96
CA LYS A 36 0.75 -15.28 -20.71
C LYS A 36 1.44 -16.53 -20.21
N ALA A 37 0.68 -17.51 -19.73
CA ALA A 37 1.25 -18.78 -19.33
C ALA A 37 1.97 -19.44 -20.53
N PRO A 38 3.18 -19.98 -20.35
CA PRO A 38 3.82 -20.76 -21.39
C PRO A 38 2.96 -22.00 -21.69
N ILE A 39 2.72 -22.26 -22.97
CA ILE A 39 2.22 -23.55 -23.42
C ILE A 39 3.36 -24.56 -23.20
N ALA A 40 3.07 -25.69 -22.58
CA ALA A 40 4.07 -26.72 -22.34
C ALA A 40 4.36 -27.46 -23.65
N ASP A 41 5.49 -27.11 -24.29
CA ASP A 41 6.03 -27.91 -25.38
C ASP A 41 6.67 -29.18 -24.81
N VAL A 42 6.16 -30.32 -25.25
CA VAL A 42 6.77 -31.63 -24.99
C VAL A 42 7.98 -31.75 -25.90
N VAL A 43 9.19 -31.65 -25.32
CA VAL A 43 10.43 -31.99 -26.02
C VAL A 43 10.69 -33.48 -25.81
N ASP A 44 10.71 -34.22 -26.93
CA ASP A 44 11.17 -35.60 -27.01
C ASP A 44 12.61 -35.61 -27.58
N ASP A 45 13.50 -36.41 -27.00
CA ASP A 45 14.92 -36.48 -27.38
C ASP A 45 15.11 -37.44 -28.57
N GLY A 46 15.73 -37.01 -29.67
CA GLY A 46 15.77 -37.83 -30.88
C GLY A 46 16.74 -37.48 -32.01
N ALA A 47 18.05 -37.57 -31.73
CA ALA A 47 19.15 -37.96 -32.64
C ALA A 47 19.32 -37.32 -34.06
N ALA A 48 20.57 -36.91 -34.30
CA ALA A 48 21.17 -36.41 -35.55
C ALA A 48 20.99 -37.26 -36.83
N ALA A 49 20.98 -36.60 -38.00
CA ALA A 49 21.87 -36.90 -39.15
C ALA A 49 21.78 -35.84 -40.27
N ASP A 50 22.81 -35.84 -41.12
CA ASP A 50 23.07 -35.02 -42.31
C ASP A 50 21.94 -34.92 -43.36
N GLY A 51 22.04 -33.92 -44.25
CA GLY A 51 21.39 -33.97 -45.56
C GLY A 51 21.23 -32.61 -46.25
N ALA A 52 21.52 -32.55 -47.55
CA ALA A 52 21.44 -31.32 -48.35
C ALA A 52 20.37 -31.40 -49.46
N ALA A 53 19.95 -30.22 -49.89
CA ALA A 53 19.45 -29.87 -51.24
C ALA A 53 18.03 -30.28 -51.70
N ASP A 54 17.38 -29.25 -52.25
CA ASP A 54 16.47 -29.19 -53.42
C ASP A 54 15.02 -29.70 -53.43
N ASP A 55 14.24 -28.87 -54.13
CA ASP A 55 12.97 -29.06 -54.85
C ASP A 55 11.70 -29.60 -54.14
N GLY A 56 10.59 -28.86 -54.31
CA GLY A 56 9.22 -29.28 -53.99
C GLY A 56 8.53 -29.96 -55.20
N PRO A 57 7.20 -29.80 -55.42
CA PRO A 57 6.17 -29.12 -54.62
C PRO A 57 4.86 -29.96 -54.43
N THR A 58 3.75 -29.32 -54.02
CA THR A 58 2.32 -29.79 -54.07
C THR A 58 1.97 -31.03 -53.22
N ALA A 59 1.10 -30.96 -52.19
CA ALA A 59 -0.36 -30.69 -52.19
C ALA A 59 -1.20 -31.80 -52.86
N ASP A 60 -1.89 -32.66 -52.07
CA ASP A 60 -3.36 -32.72 -52.03
C ASP A 60 -3.94 -33.58 -50.87
N ASP A 61 -5.26 -33.42 -50.67
CA ASP A 61 -6.27 -34.03 -49.78
C ASP A 61 -6.20 -35.50 -49.25
N GLY A 62 -7.01 -35.75 -48.19
CA GLY A 62 -7.65 -37.05 -47.89
C GLY A 62 -7.11 -37.78 -46.65
N ALA A 63 -7.72 -37.81 -45.46
CA ALA A 63 -9.07 -38.22 -45.02
C ALA A 63 -9.21 -39.72 -44.62
N GLU A 64 -9.48 -39.89 -43.32
CA GLU A 64 -10.27 -40.95 -42.64
C GLU A 64 -9.81 -42.42 -42.55
N ASP A 65 -10.14 -43.00 -41.38
CA ASP A 65 -10.25 -44.42 -41.00
C ASP A 65 -9.02 -45.36 -41.08
N GLY A 66 -8.87 -46.37 -40.23
CA GLY A 66 -9.74 -46.82 -39.13
C GLY A 66 -9.11 -47.99 -38.36
N ALA A 67 -9.58 -48.23 -37.14
CA ALA A 67 -8.96 -49.13 -36.15
C ALA A 67 -8.88 -50.63 -36.53
N ALA A 68 -7.80 -51.32 -36.08
CA ALA A 68 -7.88 -52.70 -35.60
C ALA A 68 -6.71 -53.10 -34.65
N LYS A 69 -7.09 -53.68 -33.50
CA LYS A 69 -6.30 -54.46 -32.51
C LYS A 69 -5.92 -55.86 -33.09
N PRO A 70 -5.11 -56.77 -32.45
CA PRO A 70 -5.08 -57.04 -30.98
C PRO A 70 -3.76 -57.57 -30.31
N ASP A 71 -3.82 -57.67 -28.96
CA ASP A 71 -3.32 -58.70 -27.99
C ASP A 71 -2.08 -59.58 -28.34
N ALA A 72 -1.16 -59.96 -27.42
CA ALA A 72 -1.39 -60.66 -26.15
C ALA A 72 -0.11 -60.93 -25.29
N ASP A 73 -0.32 -61.20 -23.99
CA ASP A 73 0.44 -62.01 -22.98
C ASP A 73 2.00 -62.11 -22.91
N LYS A 74 2.57 -61.62 -21.78
CA LYS A 74 3.19 -62.33 -20.61
C LYS A 74 3.66 -63.82 -20.72
N PRO A 75 4.39 -64.38 -19.72
CA PRO A 75 5.49 -63.88 -18.85
C PRO A 75 6.60 -64.96 -18.56
N LYS A 76 7.59 -64.73 -17.66
CA LYS A 76 8.00 -65.61 -16.50
C LYS A 76 9.38 -65.32 -15.84
N LYS A 77 9.38 -65.35 -14.48
CA LYS A 77 10.33 -65.94 -13.46
C LYS A 77 11.88 -65.84 -13.62
N GLY A 78 12.69 -65.78 -12.55
CA GLY A 78 12.42 -65.69 -11.10
C GLY A 78 13.65 -66.02 -10.21
N ASP A 79 13.61 -65.54 -8.95
CA ASP A 79 14.11 -66.09 -7.67
C ASP A 79 15.62 -66.42 -7.37
N GLU A 80 16.16 -65.83 -6.27
CA GLU A 80 16.81 -66.42 -5.04
C GLU A 80 18.06 -67.39 -5.08
N VAL A 81 19.01 -67.51 -4.10
CA VAL A 81 19.39 -66.77 -2.84
C VAL A 81 20.80 -67.17 -2.26
N ALA A 82 21.55 -66.20 -1.70
CA ALA A 82 22.54 -66.16 -0.56
C ALA A 82 23.74 -67.15 -0.27
N GLN A 83 24.63 -66.67 0.64
CA GLN A 83 25.60 -67.32 1.58
C GLN A 83 26.97 -67.86 1.05
N GLU A 84 28.14 -67.29 1.43
CA GLU A 84 29.00 -67.43 2.66
C GLU A 84 30.09 -68.57 2.55
N PRO A 85 31.09 -68.77 3.46
CA PRO A 85 32.30 -67.94 3.71
C PRO A 85 33.65 -68.75 3.81
N GLY A 86 34.82 -68.10 4.06
CA GLY A 86 35.89 -68.68 4.93
C GLY A 86 37.40 -68.77 4.52
N ILE A 87 38.25 -68.04 5.27
CA ILE A 87 39.53 -68.45 5.98
C ILE A 87 40.85 -68.82 5.22
N ASP A 88 41.95 -68.17 5.67
CA ASP A 88 43.43 -68.24 5.41
C ASP A 88 44.16 -69.56 5.83
N PRO A 89 45.42 -69.93 5.40
CA PRO A 89 46.69 -69.20 5.70
C PRO A 89 47.98 -69.34 4.78
N LYS A 90 49.03 -68.55 5.10
CA LYS A 90 50.44 -68.42 4.55
C LYS A 90 51.40 -69.59 4.93
N PRO A 91 52.71 -69.74 4.46
CA PRO A 91 53.73 -68.72 4.04
C PRO A 91 54.84 -69.10 2.97
N GLY A 92 55.78 -68.16 2.61
CA GLY A 92 57.16 -68.46 2.11
C GLY A 92 57.81 -67.58 0.99
N ASP A 93 59.04 -67.07 1.19
CA ASP A 93 59.94 -66.28 0.26
C ASP A 93 61.03 -67.18 -0.45
N PRO A 94 61.87 -66.80 -1.47
CA PRO A 94 62.54 -65.49 -1.74
C PRO A 94 62.89 -65.01 -3.22
N LYS A 95 63.60 -63.85 -3.31
CA LYS A 95 64.18 -62.97 -4.41
C LYS A 95 65.05 -63.61 -5.53
N PRO A 96 65.48 -62.94 -6.69
CA PRO A 96 65.93 -61.52 -6.88
C PRO A 96 65.83 -60.78 -8.28
N GLY A 97 66.24 -59.49 -8.34
CA GLY A 97 67.20 -58.93 -9.35
C GLY A 97 66.76 -58.16 -10.64
N ASP A 98 67.31 -56.93 -10.83
CA ASP A 98 67.66 -56.17 -12.07
C ASP A 98 66.56 -55.76 -13.11
N GLU A 99 66.56 -54.59 -13.82
CA GLU A 99 67.57 -53.53 -14.09
C GLU A 99 66.92 -52.12 -14.40
N LYS A 100 67.73 -51.06 -14.64
CA LYS A 100 67.39 -49.62 -14.93
C LYS A 100 68.34 -49.05 -16.03
N PRO A 101 68.31 -47.78 -16.56
CA PRO A 101 67.78 -46.47 -16.10
C PRO A 101 66.96 -45.73 -17.24
N PRO A 102 66.83 -44.37 -17.43
CA PRO A 102 67.23 -43.20 -16.63
C PRO A 102 66.19 -42.05 -16.42
N GLU A 103 66.61 -41.08 -15.60
CA GLU A 103 65.90 -39.88 -15.14
C GLU A 103 65.83 -38.70 -16.13
N THR A 104 64.94 -37.74 -15.85
CA THR A 104 65.21 -36.30 -16.06
C THR A 104 64.93 -35.52 -14.76
N VAL A 105 65.52 -34.34 -14.62
CA VAL A 105 65.93 -33.75 -13.33
C VAL A 105 65.02 -32.59 -12.89
N ASP A 106 64.71 -32.52 -11.59
CA ASP A 106 64.02 -31.39 -10.95
C ASP A 106 64.87 -30.09 -10.93
N PRO A 107 64.30 -28.90 -11.19
CA PRO A 107 64.94 -27.64 -10.88
C PRO A 107 65.00 -27.37 -9.36
N LYS A 108 66.00 -26.61 -8.92
CA LYS A 108 66.28 -26.35 -7.49
C LYS A 108 65.21 -25.49 -6.78
N PRO A 109 65.11 -25.61 -5.44
CA PRO A 109 64.14 -24.88 -4.62
C PRO A 109 64.68 -23.49 -4.19
N ASP A 110 64.68 -22.52 -5.09
CA ASP A 110 64.80 -21.09 -4.80
C ASP A 110 63.87 -20.33 -5.78
N ASP A 111 63.32 -19.18 -5.37
CA ASP A 111 62.33 -18.36 -6.12
C ASP A 111 60.90 -18.91 -6.31
N VAL A 112 60.34 -19.55 -5.26
CA VAL A 112 58.90 -19.39 -4.99
C VAL A 112 58.73 -18.14 -4.12
N PRO A 113 58.09 -17.04 -4.59
CA PRO A 113 57.74 -15.93 -3.72
C PRO A 113 56.87 -16.51 -2.59
N PRO A 114 57.18 -16.27 -1.31
CA PRO A 114 56.41 -16.86 -0.23
C PRO A 114 54.95 -16.45 -0.42
N ALA A 115 54.08 -17.46 -0.58
CA ALA A 115 52.64 -17.25 -0.53
C ALA A 115 52.38 -16.45 0.75
N ILE A 116 51.81 -15.25 0.61
CA ILE A 116 51.65 -14.32 1.72
C ILE A 116 50.86 -15.07 2.79
N ALA A 117 51.54 -15.45 3.86
CA ALA A 117 50.91 -16.14 4.96
C ALA A 117 49.79 -15.23 5.44
N LYS A 118 48.54 -15.72 5.40
CA LYS A 118 47.43 -15.02 6.06
C LYS A 118 47.91 -14.71 7.47
N PRO A 119 47.95 -13.43 7.90
CA PRO A 119 48.52 -13.09 9.19
C PRO A 119 47.78 -13.89 10.27
N GLU A 120 48.54 -14.67 11.05
CA GLU A 120 48.00 -15.45 12.16
C GLU A 120 47.13 -14.54 13.01
N SER A 121 45.90 -14.96 13.29
CA SER A 121 44.83 -14.03 13.67
C SER A 121 45.07 -13.39 15.04
N LYS A 122 45.66 -12.19 15.04
CA LYS A 122 45.79 -11.32 16.22
C LYS A 122 44.49 -10.60 16.60
N LEU A 123 43.38 -10.89 15.90
CA LEU A 123 42.06 -10.44 16.32
C LEU A 123 41.66 -11.16 17.61
N LYS A 124 41.21 -10.38 18.61
CA LYS A 124 40.66 -10.91 19.85
C LYS A 124 39.33 -11.61 19.54
N GLN A 125 39.28 -12.92 19.70
CA GLN A 125 38.08 -13.71 19.47
C GLN A 125 37.16 -13.69 20.69
N HIS A 126 35.87 -13.58 20.44
CA HIS A 126 34.79 -13.66 21.43
C HIS A 126 33.84 -14.81 21.05
N PRO A 127 33.16 -15.46 22.02
CA PRO A 127 32.20 -16.51 21.71
C PRO A 127 30.92 -15.92 21.11
N GLU A 128 30.44 -16.51 20.02
CA GLU A 128 29.13 -16.20 19.46
C GLU A 128 28.04 -16.39 20.52
N THR A 129 27.29 -15.33 20.80
CA THR A 129 26.36 -15.24 21.93
C THR A 129 25.09 -14.49 21.52
N ALA A 130 23.98 -15.22 21.44
CA ALA A 130 22.65 -14.62 21.31
C ALA A 130 22.09 -14.21 22.68
N VAL A 131 21.55 -12.99 22.78
CA VAL A 131 20.88 -12.47 23.97
C VAL A 131 19.45 -12.03 23.61
N LEU A 132 18.47 -12.74 24.17
CA LEU A 132 17.05 -12.36 24.07
C LEU A 132 16.73 -11.29 25.12
N LEU A 133 16.27 -10.13 24.66
CA LEU A 133 15.70 -9.07 25.49
C LEU A 133 14.17 -9.18 25.53
N GLY A 134 13.57 -8.80 26.65
CA GLY A 134 12.12 -8.82 26.82
C GLY A 134 11.56 -10.24 26.99
N SER A 135 10.37 -10.50 26.44
CA SER A 135 9.71 -11.81 26.57
C SER A 135 8.59 -12.02 25.55
N PHE A 136 8.42 -13.26 25.10
CA PHE A 136 7.30 -13.68 24.26
C PHE A 136 5.97 -13.84 25.03
N ASP A 137 5.98 -13.81 26.37
CA ASP A 137 4.74 -13.85 27.17
C ASP A 137 4.03 -12.48 27.12
N PRO A 138 2.77 -12.39 26.62
CA PRO A 138 2.01 -11.15 26.59
C PRO A 138 1.80 -10.51 27.98
N LYS A 139 1.88 -11.31 29.06
CA LYS A 139 1.69 -10.90 30.46
C LYS A 139 2.99 -10.47 31.17
N SER A 140 4.14 -10.62 30.50
CA SER A 140 5.44 -10.22 31.05
C SER A 140 5.53 -8.73 31.38
N GLY A 141 4.80 -7.88 30.65
CA GLY A 141 4.91 -6.41 30.69
C GLY A 141 5.75 -5.83 29.56
N TYR A 142 6.47 -6.66 28.80
CA TYR A 142 7.02 -6.30 27.49
C TYR A 142 5.95 -6.46 26.41
N PHE A 143 6.00 -5.67 25.33
CA PHE A 143 5.14 -5.88 24.15
C PHE A 143 5.85 -6.62 23.00
N ALA A 144 7.15 -6.87 23.15
CA ALA A 144 8.00 -7.55 22.19
C ALA A 144 9.08 -8.39 22.87
N ALA A 145 9.65 -9.31 22.12
CA ALA A 145 10.92 -9.99 22.40
C ALA A 145 11.90 -9.63 21.27
N VAL A 146 13.14 -9.30 21.63
CA VAL A 146 14.17 -8.88 20.66
C VAL A 146 15.39 -9.75 20.83
N GLY A 147 15.74 -10.51 19.79
CA GLY A 147 16.99 -11.25 19.73
C GLY A 147 18.12 -10.33 19.29
N THR A 148 19.21 -10.30 20.05
CA THR A 148 20.46 -9.60 19.67
C THR A 148 21.60 -10.60 19.62
N THR A 149 22.61 -10.33 18.81
CA THR A 149 23.81 -11.17 18.65
C THR A 149 25.08 -10.39 18.96
N SER A 150 26.13 -11.10 19.40
CA SER A 150 27.49 -10.57 19.48
C SER A 150 28.11 -10.30 18.10
N THR A 151 27.66 -10.98 17.04
CA THR A 151 28.11 -10.74 15.66
C THR A 151 27.72 -9.34 15.23
N GLY A 152 28.69 -8.44 15.05
CA GLY A 152 28.42 -7.03 14.71
C GLY A 152 27.66 -6.22 15.77
N ALA A 153 27.44 -6.79 16.97
CA ALA A 153 26.54 -6.27 17.99
C ALA A 153 25.19 -5.81 17.41
N ALA A 154 24.53 -6.68 16.63
CA ALA A 154 23.32 -6.38 15.85
C ALA A 154 22.04 -6.98 16.47
N VAL A 155 20.89 -6.64 15.89
CA VAL A 155 19.59 -7.26 16.20
C VAL A 155 19.34 -8.37 15.18
N GLU A 156 19.01 -9.57 15.64
CA GLU A 156 18.59 -10.68 14.76
C GLU A 156 17.10 -10.58 14.42
N HIS A 157 16.25 -10.32 15.41
CA HIS A 157 14.81 -10.19 15.20
C HIS A 157 14.12 -9.28 16.24
N PHE A 158 13.03 -8.63 15.84
CA PHE A 158 12.10 -7.90 16.71
C PHE A 158 10.70 -8.50 16.54
N THR A 159 10.22 -9.24 17.55
CA THR A 159 8.97 -10.02 17.46
C THR A 159 7.93 -9.51 18.44
N LEU A 160 6.73 -9.19 17.94
CA LEU A 160 5.61 -8.73 18.76
C LEU A 160 4.97 -9.89 19.54
N ASN A 161 4.61 -9.64 20.79
CA ASN A 161 3.98 -10.65 21.66
C ASN A 161 2.47 -10.41 21.91
N ASP A 162 1.81 -9.54 21.14
CA ASP A 162 0.34 -9.36 21.21
C ASP A 162 -0.35 -10.48 20.42
N ASP A 163 -1.39 -11.10 20.97
CA ASP A 163 -2.12 -12.17 20.27
C ASP A 163 -2.85 -11.70 19.00
N ARG A 164 -3.06 -10.39 18.82
CA ARG A 164 -3.57 -9.80 17.57
C ARG A 164 -2.54 -9.81 16.44
N TYR A 165 -1.26 -9.94 16.76
CA TYR A 165 -0.13 -9.83 15.84
C TYR A 165 0.57 -11.19 15.69
N LYS A 166 -0.13 -12.13 15.04
CA LYS A 166 0.44 -13.40 14.53
C LYS A 166 0.73 -13.30 13.03
N SER A 167 1.64 -14.10 12.47
CA SER A 167 1.91 -14.12 11.03
C SER A 167 0.66 -14.50 10.20
N LEU A 168 0.58 -13.98 8.97
CA LEU A 168 -0.43 -14.40 8.00
C LEU A 168 -0.11 -15.72 7.30
N ASP A 169 1.12 -16.21 7.37
CA ASP A 169 1.54 -17.48 6.75
C ASP A 169 0.74 -18.68 7.30
N GLU A 170 0.70 -19.76 6.53
CA GLU A 170 0.03 -20.99 6.98
C GLU A 170 0.82 -21.63 8.13
N PRO A 171 0.15 -22.11 9.19
CA PRO A 171 0.85 -22.65 10.36
C PRO A 171 1.49 -23.99 10.03
N GLU A 172 2.83 -24.03 9.98
CA GLU A 172 3.59 -25.26 9.83
C GLU A 172 3.64 -26.06 11.16
N GLY A 173 3.44 -27.38 11.09
CA GLY A 173 3.56 -28.29 12.23
C GLY A 173 2.25 -28.74 12.90
N GLU A 174 2.37 -29.72 13.80
CA GLU A 174 1.21 -30.47 14.36
C GLU A 174 0.20 -29.62 15.15
N ASN A 175 0.60 -28.46 15.67
CA ASN A 175 -0.22 -27.64 16.58
C ASN A 175 -1.12 -26.59 15.89
N GLN A 176 -0.99 -26.38 14.57
CA GLN A 176 -1.85 -25.49 13.75
C GLN A 176 -2.00 -24.03 14.26
N GLN A 177 -1.12 -23.55 15.14
CA GLN A 177 -1.17 -22.19 15.67
C GLN A 177 -0.22 -21.27 14.89
N ARG A 178 -0.73 -20.11 14.47
CA ARG A 178 0.06 -19.06 13.81
C ARG A 178 1.11 -18.49 14.76
N GLU A 179 2.34 -18.38 14.30
CA GLU A 179 3.46 -17.84 15.08
C GLU A 179 3.30 -16.34 15.38
N PRO A 180 3.94 -15.81 16.44
CA PRO A 180 4.01 -14.37 16.70
C PRO A 180 4.65 -13.61 15.54
N LEU A 181 4.18 -12.40 15.24
CA LEU A 181 4.68 -11.60 14.12
C LEU A 181 6.06 -11.01 14.42
N THR A 182 7.08 -11.46 13.71
CA THR A 182 8.36 -10.77 13.58
C THR A 182 8.22 -9.59 12.61
N LEU A 183 8.61 -8.40 13.04
CA LEU A 183 8.50 -7.16 12.25
C LEU A 183 9.80 -6.72 11.60
N VAL A 184 10.93 -7.12 12.17
CA VAL A 184 12.28 -6.73 11.74
C VAL A 184 13.11 -7.98 11.95
N GLU A 185 13.85 -8.41 10.93
CA GLU A 185 14.57 -9.69 10.92
C GLU A 185 15.84 -9.59 10.07
N ALA A 186 16.87 -10.35 10.42
CA ALA A 186 18.06 -10.51 9.60
C ALA A 186 17.74 -11.21 8.28
N VAL A 187 18.17 -10.63 7.17
CA VAL A 187 17.91 -11.16 5.82
C VAL A 187 19.21 -11.72 5.25
N THR A 188 19.19 -12.92 4.69
CA THR A 188 20.36 -13.52 4.03
C THR A 188 20.22 -13.44 2.52
N VAL A 189 21.12 -12.70 1.88
CA VAL A 189 21.16 -12.45 0.43
C VAL A 189 22.52 -12.92 -0.09
N ASP A 190 22.54 -13.78 -1.12
CA ASP A 190 23.77 -14.36 -1.71
C ASP A 190 24.76 -14.95 -0.68
N GLY A 191 24.23 -15.50 0.42
CA GLY A 191 25.02 -16.06 1.53
C GLY A 191 25.60 -15.04 2.52
N GLN A 192 25.31 -13.75 2.36
CA GLN A 192 25.61 -12.70 3.34
C GLN A 192 24.38 -12.39 4.19
N THR A 193 24.48 -12.57 5.50
CA THR A 193 23.42 -12.19 6.45
C THR A 193 23.55 -10.71 6.78
N ILE A 194 22.54 -9.93 6.42
CA ILE A 194 22.42 -8.49 6.64
C ILE A 194 21.47 -8.28 7.83
N ARG A 195 22.01 -7.82 8.97
CA ARG A 195 21.24 -7.70 10.21
C ARG A 195 20.75 -6.28 10.49
N PRO A 196 19.54 -6.12 11.04
CA PRO A 196 19.06 -4.85 11.54
C PRO A 196 20.03 -4.18 12.54
N LEU A 197 20.21 -2.87 12.38
CA LEU A 197 21.04 -2.02 13.24
C LEU A 197 22.54 -2.35 13.24
N GLU A 198 23.08 -3.02 12.21
CA GLU A 198 24.53 -3.14 12.01
C GLU A 198 25.23 -1.77 12.00
N THR A 199 26.50 -1.73 12.43
CA THR A 199 27.26 -0.49 12.55
C THR A 199 28.67 -0.66 12.03
N ALA A 200 28.98 0.04 10.95
CA ALA A 200 30.34 0.16 10.41
C ALA A 200 31.01 1.41 11.01
N VAL A 201 32.32 1.32 11.28
CA VAL A 201 33.15 2.43 11.76
C VAL A 201 34.36 2.47 10.84
N PRO A 202 34.40 3.37 9.84
CA PRO A 202 35.39 3.30 8.75
C PRO A 202 36.85 3.22 9.22
N GLN A 203 37.17 3.85 10.35
CA GLN A 203 38.48 3.80 11.01
C GLN A 203 38.85 2.38 11.47
N ILE A 204 37.87 1.61 11.97
CA ILE A 204 38.06 0.23 12.46
C ILE A 204 37.96 -0.75 11.29
N ASP A 205 37.03 -0.56 10.36
CA ASP A 205 36.92 -1.40 9.15
C ASP A 205 38.20 -1.33 8.30
N ALA A 206 38.86 -0.17 8.24
CA ALA A 206 40.18 -0.04 7.60
C ALA A 206 41.27 -0.87 8.30
N LEU A 207 41.21 -1.05 9.62
CA LEU A 207 42.11 -1.91 10.40
C LEU A 207 41.75 -3.41 10.30
N LEU A 208 40.48 -3.72 9.99
CA LEU A 208 40.00 -5.09 9.79
C LEU A 208 40.21 -5.62 8.36
N LYS A 209 40.31 -4.73 7.37
CA LYS A 209 40.59 -5.06 5.96
C LYS A 209 41.72 -6.09 5.72
N PRO A 210 42.88 -6.08 6.43
CA PRO A 210 43.92 -7.10 6.26
C PRO A 210 43.51 -8.53 6.66
N TYR A 211 42.45 -8.66 7.46
CA TYR A 211 41.88 -9.93 7.90
C TYR A 211 40.68 -10.38 7.04
N ASN A 212 40.25 -9.57 6.07
CA ASN A 212 39.10 -9.81 5.20
C ASN A 212 37.79 -10.04 5.99
N VAL A 213 37.55 -9.21 7.00
CA VAL A 213 36.29 -9.13 7.75
C VAL A 213 35.90 -7.67 7.97
N LYS A 214 34.61 -7.39 8.21
CA LYS A 214 34.08 -6.09 8.64
C LYS A 214 33.75 -6.07 10.13
N LEU A 215 33.54 -4.88 10.70
CA LEU A 215 33.09 -4.71 12.08
C LEU A 215 31.70 -5.34 12.36
N SER A 216 30.86 -5.49 11.33
CA SER A 216 29.59 -6.21 11.41
C SER A 216 29.70 -7.73 11.37
N GLU A 217 30.86 -8.27 10.99
CA GLU A 217 31.10 -9.71 10.78
C GLU A 217 31.94 -10.34 11.92
N VAL A 218 32.44 -9.52 12.86
CA VAL A 218 33.26 -9.97 14.00
C VAL A 218 32.42 -10.11 15.27
N GLU A 219 32.88 -10.96 16.18
CA GLU A 219 32.26 -11.17 17.49
C GLU A 219 32.64 -10.10 18.51
N TRP A 220 31.65 -9.45 19.09
CA TRP A 220 31.80 -8.42 20.13
C TRP A 220 31.75 -9.05 21.53
N GLU A 221 32.43 -8.42 22.49
CA GLU A 221 32.37 -8.80 23.90
C GLU A 221 31.00 -8.43 24.51
N VAL A 222 30.29 -9.39 25.10
CA VAL A 222 29.12 -9.09 25.95
C VAL A 222 29.62 -8.53 27.29
N ALA A 223 29.71 -7.20 27.38
CA ALA A 223 30.29 -6.50 28.52
C ALA A 223 29.35 -6.44 29.74
N GLU A 224 28.04 -6.32 29.52
CA GLU A 224 27.03 -6.30 30.58
C GLU A 224 25.69 -6.87 30.07
N THR A 225 24.98 -7.60 30.92
CA THR A 225 23.55 -7.93 30.71
C THR A 225 22.79 -7.66 32.00
N ILE A 226 21.80 -6.77 31.94
CA ILE A 226 20.96 -6.40 33.08
C ILE A 226 19.64 -7.15 32.97
N LYS A 227 19.19 -7.69 34.10
CA LYS A 227 17.87 -8.34 34.24
C LYS A 227 16.92 -7.47 35.03
N ASP A 228 15.64 -7.52 34.67
CA ASP A 228 14.56 -6.89 35.41
C ASP A 228 14.21 -7.66 36.71
N ALA A 229 13.28 -7.12 37.49
CA ALA A 229 12.82 -7.74 38.73
C ALA A 229 12.07 -9.08 38.53
N LYS A 230 11.71 -9.44 37.30
CA LYS A 230 11.07 -10.72 36.93
C LYS A 230 12.08 -11.74 36.37
N GLY A 231 13.34 -11.33 36.16
CA GLY A 231 14.43 -12.18 35.67
C GLY A 231 14.61 -12.19 34.15
N PHE A 232 13.84 -11.39 33.40
CA PHE A 232 14.04 -11.21 31.95
C PHE A 232 15.20 -10.25 31.69
N ASN A 233 15.94 -10.42 30.59
CA ASN A 233 16.98 -9.45 30.24
C ASN A 233 16.31 -8.16 29.76
N SER A 234 16.59 -7.04 30.44
CA SER A 234 16.07 -5.72 30.08
C SER A 234 17.03 -4.94 29.19
N SER A 235 18.34 -5.18 29.32
CA SER A 235 19.35 -4.58 28.45
C SER A 235 20.62 -5.41 28.33
N VAL A 236 21.31 -5.28 27.21
CA VAL A 236 22.65 -5.84 26.96
C VAL A 236 23.58 -4.75 26.43
N THR A 237 24.86 -4.81 26.81
CA THR A 237 25.90 -3.93 26.30
C THR A 237 26.98 -4.77 25.63
N TYR A 238 27.18 -4.57 24.34
CA TYR A 238 28.28 -5.14 23.56
C TYR A 238 29.44 -4.15 23.46
N ARG A 239 30.66 -4.66 23.41
CA ARG A 239 31.92 -3.90 23.32
C ARG A 239 32.85 -4.49 22.28
N TYR A 240 33.46 -3.65 21.46
CA TYR A 240 34.56 -4.02 20.57
C TYR A 240 35.71 -3.02 20.69
N VAL A 241 36.94 -3.52 20.69
CA VAL A 241 38.17 -2.70 20.73
C VAL A 241 38.92 -2.90 19.42
N SER A 242 39.38 -1.81 18.80
CA SER A 242 40.07 -1.84 17.52
C SER A 242 41.34 -2.71 17.56
N PRO A 243 41.79 -3.30 16.44
CA PRO A 243 42.99 -4.14 16.41
C PRO A 243 44.28 -3.46 16.88
N ASP A 244 44.33 -2.12 16.86
CA ASP A 244 45.45 -1.30 17.35
C ASP A 244 45.25 -0.76 18.78
N GLY A 245 44.13 -1.08 19.43
CA GLY A 245 43.80 -0.72 20.81
C GLY A 245 43.35 0.73 21.03
N LYS A 246 43.27 1.56 19.97
CA LYS A 246 43.03 3.02 20.09
C LYS A 246 41.58 3.43 20.19
N LEU A 247 40.68 2.71 19.54
CA LEU A 247 39.25 3.02 19.53
C LEU A 247 38.49 1.86 20.17
N GLU A 248 37.52 2.19 20.99
CA GLU A 248 36.53 1.25 21.49
C GLU A 248 35.14 1.70 21.05
N VAL A 249 34.33 0.76 20.59
CA VAL A 249 32.91 0.98 20.29
C VAL A 249 32.09 0.16 21.27
N GLN A 250 31.06 0.78 21.84
CA GLN A 250 30.06 0.09 22.63
C GLN A 250 28.68 0.27 22.01
N LYS A 251 27.87 -0.78 22.03
CA LYS A 251 26.46 -0.75 21.65
C LYS A 251 25.62 -1.30 22.79
N LYS A 252 24.80 -0.44 23.39
CA LYS A 252 23.86 -0.80 24.46
C LYS A 252 22.46 -0.87 23.88
N TYR A 253 21.76 -1.97 24.10
CA TYR A 253 20.35 -2.17 23.72
C TYR A 253 19.50 -2.30 24.98
N ALA A 254 18.33 -1.67 25.01
CA ALA A 254 17.41 -1.72 26.14
C ALA A 254 15.93 -1.74 25.71
N LEU A 255 15.14 -2.56 26.40
CA LEU A 255 13.67 -2.58 26.35
C LEU A 255 13.09 -2.15 27.69
N GLU A 256 12.02 -1.37 27.66
CA GLU A 256 11.27 -0.97 28.85
C GLU A 256 10.05 -1.87 29.06
N THR A 257 9.76 -2.21 30.32
CA THR A 257 8.48 -2.80 30.69
C THR A 257 7.42 -1.71 30.82
N VAL A 258 6.21 -2.01 30.37
CA VAL A 258 5.04 -1.17 30.56
C VAL A 258 4.21 -1.74 31.71
N ASP A 259 4.07 -0.97 32.80
CA ASP A 259 3.11 -1.32 33.84
C ASP A 259 1.68 -1.09 33.32
N VAL A 260 0.93 -2.18 33.23
CA VAL A 260 -0.48 -2.15 32.84
C VAL A 260 -1.36 -1.69 34.00
N GLY A 261 -1.01 -2.03 35.25
CA GLY A 261 -1.85 -1.85 36.43
C GLY A 261 -3.24 -2.48 36.26
N ASP A 262 -4.27 -1.82 36.80
CA ASP A 262 -5.68 -2.22 36.65
C ASP A 262 -6.30 -1.84 35.29
N ARG A 263 -5.50 -1.34 34.33
CA ARG A 263 -5.99 -0.90 33.02
C ARG A 263 -6.19 -2.09 32.08
N ASP A 264 -7.07 -1.94 31.10
CA ASP A 264 -7.23 -2.91 30.01
C ASP A 264 -5.90 -3.05 29.23
N PRO A 265 -5.26 -4.24 29.22
CA PRO A 265 -3.97 -4.45 28.56
C PRO A 265 -3.99 -4.08 27.08
N ARG A 266 -5.13 -4.26 26.38
CA ARG A 266 -5.26 -3.91 24.96
C ARG A 266 -5.22 -2.40 24.74
N LYS A 267 -5.89 -1.63 25.62
CA LYS A 267 -5.92 -0.16 25.53
C LYS A 267 -4.56 0.45 25.87
N VAL A 268 -3.81 -0.16 26.79
CA VAL A 268 -2.41 0.23 27.04
C VAL A 268 -1.54 -0.06 25.81
N ARG A 269 -1.61 -1.28 25.24
CA ARG A 269 -0.91 -1.63 23.99
C ARG A 269 -1.28 -0.75 22.79
N ASP A 270 -2.50 -0.23 22.73
CA ASP A 270 -2.93 0.64 21.63
C ASP A 270 -2.46 2.10 21.74
N SER A 271 -1.88 2.50 22.87
CA SER A 271 -1.55 3.91 23.17
C SER A 271 -0.18 4.16 23.81
N GLU A 272 0.48 3.14 24.37
CA GLU A 272 1.79 3.27 25.00
C GLU A 272 2.92 2.91 24.02
N THR A 273 3.52 3.93 23.41
CA THR A 273 4.62 3.76 22.44
C THR A 273 5.83 3.04 23.02
N ARG A 274 6.14 3.24 24.31
CA ARG A 274 7.37 2.72 24.95
C ARG A 274 7.53 1.21 24.86
N GLY A 275 6.44 0.45 24.88
CA GLY A 275 6.50 -1.01 24.76
C GLY A 275 6.93 -1.52 23.37
N TYR A 276 6.85 -0.67 22.33
CA TYR A 276 7.30 -0.94 20.96
C TYR A 276 8.66 -0.32 20.63
N GLN A 277 9.39 0.18 21.63
CA GLN A 277 10.65 0.89 21.47
C GLN A 277 11.84 0.06 21.96
N LEU A 278 12.76 -0.25 21.04
CA LEU A 278 14.13 -0.66 21.37
C LEU A 278 14.99 0.59 21.43
N LYS A 279 15.41 0.99 22.63
CA LYS A 279 16.37 2.07 22.83
C LYS A 279 17.78 1.52 22.64
N PHE A 280 18.64 2.26 21.94
CA PHE A 280 20.04 1.87 21.84
C PHE A 280 21.00 3.05 21.73
N ASP A 281 22.20 2.85 22.28
CA ASP A 281 23.29 3.81 22.25
C ASP A 281 24.44 3.29 21.40
N VAL A 282 25.01 4.14 20.54
CA VAL A 282 26.30 3.92 19.89
C VAL A 282 27.30 4.84 20.57
N THR A 283 28.28 4.26 21.28
CA THR A 283 29.34 5.02 21.95
C THR A 283 30.70 4.69 21.33
N ILE A 284 31.47 5.72 20.95
CA ILE A 284 32.87 5.57 20.53
C ILE A 284 33.77 6.27 21.55
N ILE A 285 34.79 5.56 22.03
CA ILE A 285 35.75 5.99 23.06
C ILE A 285 37.16 6.00 22.45
N ASN A 286 37.91 7.07 22.71
CA ASN A 286 39.31 7.17 22.33
C ASN A 286 40.23 6.80 23.50
N HIS A 287 40.98 5.70 23.34
CA HIS A 287 42.00 5.21 24.28
C HIS A 287 43.44 5.62 23.89
N ASP A 288 43.63 6.27 22.75
CA ASP A 288 44.94 6.74 22.28
C ASP A 288 45.43 8.00 23.04
N ASP A 289 46.74 8.24 23.01
CA ASP A 289 47.35 9.44 23.60
C ASP A 289 47.16 10.71 22.75
N LYS A 290 46.56 10.58 21.55
CA LYS A 290 46.27 11.66 20.58
C LYS A 290 44.77 11.78 20.31
N PRO A 291 44.31 12.96 19.83
CA PRO A 291 42.96 13.10 19.32
C PRO A 291 42.70 12.15 18.13
N GLN A 292 41.55 11.49 18.12
CA GLN A 292 41.12 10.58 17.07
C GLN A 292 39.85 11.11 16.39
N GLU A 293 39.82 11.08 15.06
CA GLU A 293 38.65 11.45 14.27
C GLU A 293 37.80 10.21 14.01
N ALA A 294 36.51 10.29 14.33
CA ALA A 294 35.58 9.18 14.26
C ALA A 294 34.25 9.58 13.60
N ASN A 295 33.68 8.61 12.88
CA ASN A 295 32.30 8.62 12.39
C ASN A 295 31.83 7.17 12.28
N TYR A 296 30.53 6.96 12.10
CA TYR A 296 29.98 5.62 11.84
C TYR A 296 28.89 5.66 10.77
N VAL A 297 28.61 4.49 10.20
CA VAL A 297 27.45 4.24 9.36
C VAL A 297 26.59 3.20 10.06
N LEU A 298 25.32 3.54 10.31
CA LEU A 298 24.34 2.71 10.98
C LEU A 298 23.29 2.26 9.96
N GLN A 299 23.07 0.94 9.86
CA GLN A 299 21.99 0.39 9.06
C GLN A 299 20.64 0.50 9.78
N GLY A 300 19.58 0.67 9.00
CA GLY A 300 18.21 0.69 9.47
C GLY A 300 17.64 -0.68 9.87
N PRO A 301 16.32 -0.73 10.16
CA PRO A 301 15.58 -1.97 10.18
C PRO A 301 15.47 -2.56 8.76
N VAL A 302 15.39 -3.88 8.68
CA VAL A 302 15.31 -4.69 7.45
C VAL A 302 14.44 -5.93 7.72
N GLY A 303 14.02 -6.65 6.69
CA GLY A 303 13.26 -7.90 6.87
C GLY A 303 11.80 -7.69 7.27
N LEU A 304 11.20 -6.53 7.00
CA LEU A 304 9.78 -6.30 7.28
C LEU A 304 8.93 -7.27 6.45
N PRO A 305 8.02 -8.07 7.04
CA PRO A 305 7.30 -9.10 6.30
C PRO A 305 6.32 -8.51 5.29
N LEU A 306 6.35 -9.01 4.06
CA LEU A 306 5.35 -8.66 3.04
C LEU A 306 4.11 -9.53 3.17
N GLU A 307 3.23 -9.14 4.08
CA GLU A 307 2.00 -9.88 4.33
C GLU A 307 0.97 -9.73 3.19
N ASN A 308 0.25 -10.81 2.88
CA ASN A 308 -0.87 -10.82 1.93
C ASN A 308 -0.51 -10.24 0.54
N ILE A 309 0.66 -10.60 0.00
CA ILE A 309 1.28 -10.04 -1.23
C ILE A 309 0.31 -9.94 -2.41
N GLN A 310 -0.60 -10.90 -2.53
CA GLN A 310 -1.58 -10.99 -3.62
C GLN A 310 -2.62 -9.86 -3.57
N HIS A 311 -3.04 -9.44 -2.37
CA HIS A 311 -4.17 -8.53 -2.14
C HIS A 311 -3.80 -7.21 -1.43
N THR A 312 -2.60 -7.11 -0.84
CA THR A 312 -2.08 -5.82 -0.37
C THR A 312 -1.88 -4.85 -1.53
N SER A 313 -1.97 -3.56 -1.18
CA SER A 313 -1.71 -2.42 -2.06
C SER A 313 -0.69 -1.44 -1.47
N ILE A 314 -0.07 -1.79 -0.34
CA ILE A 314 1.05 -1.09 0.29
C ILE A 314 2.11 -2.15 0.60
N TYR A 315 3.20 -2.12 -0.15
CA TYR A 315 4.37 -2.96 0.07
C TYR A 315 5.39 -2.21 0.95
N ARG A 316 6.67 -2.58 0.93
CA ARG A 316 7.71 -1.83 1.65
C ARG A 316 7.88 -0.44 1.03
N SER A 317 7.90 0.59 1.87
CA SER A 317 8.32 1.93 1.50
C SER A 317 9.28 2.49 2.55
N VAL A 318 10.32 3.18 2.10
CA VAL A 318 11.18 3.97 2.98
C VAL A 318 10.46 5.27 3.32
N ARG A 319 10.43 5.61 4.61
CA ARG A 319 9.82 6.81 5.18
C ARG A 319 10.90 7.65 5.81
N ASN A 320 10.97 8.92 5.45
CA ASN A 320 11.88 9.89 6.04
C ASN A 320 11.11 11.15 6.48
N GLY A 321 10.98 11.34 7.80
CA GLY A 321 10.44 12.56 8.39
C GLY A 321 11.57 13.53 8.75
N ASN A 322 11.65 14.67 8.05
CA ASN A 322 12.62 15.73 8.33
C ASN A 322 11.93 16.96 8.92
N PHE A 323 12.65 17.77 9.68
CA PHE A 323 12.16 19.10 10.06
C PHE A 323 12.22 20.07 8.89
N GLU A 324 11.18 20.89 8.71
CA GLU A 324 11.18 21.94 7.70
C GLU A 324 12.33 22.95 7.94
N GLU A 325 13.04 23.33 6.87
CA GLU A 325 14.27 24.14 6.98
C GLU A 325 14.03 25.55 7.54
N GLU A 326 12.83 26.10 7.37
CA GLU A 326 12.44 27.46 7.79
C GLU A 326 12.16 27.55 9.31
N GLU A 327 11.90 26.44 10.00
CA GLU A 327 11.45 26.42 11.39
C GLU A 327 12.57 26.46 12.45
N LYS A 328 13.79 26.81 12.06
CA LYS A 328 14.96 26.89 12.97
C LYS A 328 14.74 27.81 14.18
N ALA A 329 13.79 28.75 14.10
CA ALA A 329 13.40 29.66 15.18
C ALA A 329 12.31 29.09 16.14
N ILE A 330 11.64 28.00 15.77
CA ILE A 330 10.58 27.36 16.57
C ILE A 330 11.23 26.34 17.55
N PRO A 331 10.74 26.21 18.79
CA PRO A 331 11.17 25.16 19.71
C PRO A 331 11.05 23.78 19.07
N PHE A 332 12.05 22.92 19.28
CA PHE A 332 12.15 21.61 18.59
C PHE A 332 10.88 20.74 18.69
N ALA A 333 10.21 20.75 19.86
CA ALA A 333 9.00 19.98 20.12
C ALA A 333 7.72 20.54 19.45
N GLU A 334 7.79 21.73 18.85
CA GLU A 334 6.68 22.43 18.20
C GLU A 334 6.86 22.52 16.67
N ARG A 335 7.88 21.86 16.10
CA ARG A 335 8.17 21.89 14.67
C ARG A 335 7.36 20.88 13.88
N ASP A 336 6.89 21.31 12.72
CA ASP A 336 6.27 20.45 11.72
C ASP A 336 7.34 19.56 11.03
N VAL A 337 6.89 18.40 10.55
CA VAL A 337 7.73 17.35 9.97
C VAL A 337 7.28 17.04 8.55
N GLU A 338 8.14 17.31 7.58
CA GLU A 338 7.91 16.93 6.19
C GLU A 338 8.22 15.43 6.01
N LEU A 339 7.18 14.66 5.66
CA LEU A 339 7.32 13.24 5.33
C LEU A 339 7.65 13.05 3.84
N LEU A 340 8.91 12.68 3.58
CA LEU A 340 9.35 12.12 2.31
C LEU A 340 9.13 10.60 2.29
N SER A 341 8.76 10.07 1.13
CA SER A 341 8.44 8.66 0.96
C SER A 341 8.92 8.15 -0.40
N ILE A 342 9.55 6.98 -0.42
CA ILE A 342 9.98 6.30 -1.64
C ILE A 342 9.64 4.80 -1.54
N THR A 343 9.05 4.21 -2.58
CA THR A 343 8.64 2.80 -2.54
C THR A 343 9.83 1.88 -2.82
N ALA A 344 9.75 0.61 -2.39
CA ALA A 344 10.81 -0.36 -2.70
C ALA A 344 11.06 -0.53 -4.22
N ALA A 345 10.04 -0.32 -5.05
CA ALA A 345 10.21 -0.33 -6.50
C ALA A 345 11.06 0.85 -7.00
N ASP A 346 10.79 2.06 -6.50
CA ASP A 346 11.53 3.27 -6.88
C ASP A 346 12.96 3.23 -6.33
N VAL A 347 13.19 2.65 -5.14
CA VAL A 347 14.54 2.41 -4.59
C VAL A 347 15.30 1.42 -5.50
N ALA A 348 14.67 0.33 -5.93
CA ALA A 348 15.29 -0.64 -6.83
C ALA A 348 15.54 -0.10 -8.25
N GLU A 349 14.74 0.85 -8.72
CA GLU A 349 14.98 1.57 -9.98
C GLU A 349 16.18 2.52 -9.83
N LYS A 350 16.16 3.43 -8.85
CA LYS A 350 17.26 4.38 -8.57
C LYS A 350 18.59 3.71 -8.25
N ALA A 351 18.59 2.56 -7.57
CA ALA A 351 19.79 1.79 -7.27
C ALA A 351 20.53 1.30 -8.52
N LYS A 352 19.82 1.07 -9.64
CA LYS A 352 20.43 0.66 -10.92
C LYS A 352 21.06 1.82 -11.68
N GLU A 353 20.59 3.03 -11.42
CA GLU A 353 21.07 4.27 -12.03
C GLU A 353 22.15 4.97 -11.18
N ASP A 354 22.43 4.45 -9.97
CA ASP A 354 23.29 5.06 -8.94
C ASP A 354 22.78 6.46 -8.48
N GLU A 355 21.46 6.67 -8.56
CA GLU A 355 20.77 7.94 -8.24
C GLU A 355 19.93 7.83 -6.94
N LEU A 356 20.44 7.16 -5.90
CA LEU A 356 19.76 7.06 -4.60
C LEU A 356 19.68 8.43 -3.91
N ASP A 357 18.55 8.71 -3.23
CA ASP A 357 18.31 10.00 -2.59
C ASP A 357 19.19 10.20 -1.33
N GLU A 358 19.99 11.26 -1.30
CA GLU A 358 20.70 11.71 -0.09
C GLU A 358 19.91 12.79 0.65
N TRP A 359 19.46 12.50 1.88
CA TRP A 359 18.79 13.44 2.76
C TRP A 359 19.74 13.98 3.83
N LYS A 360 19.90 15.32 3.86
CA LYS A 360 20.83 16.04 4.75
C LYS A 360 20.13 17.01 5.72
N ALA A 361 18.80 17.04 5.66
CA ALA A 361 17.98 17.82 6.58
C ALA A 361 17.98 17.18 7.99
N PRO A 362 17.73 17.96 9.07
CA PRO A 362 17.63 17.40 10.42
C PRO A 362 16.52 16.36 10.53
N LEU A 363 16.89 15.15 10.91
CA LEU A 363 16.05 13.96 10.83
C LEU A 363 15.17 13.73 12.07
N ARG A 364 13.84 13.81 11.98
CA ARG A 364 12.95 13.40 13.10
C ARG A 364 12.90 11.88 13.23
N TYR A 365 12.67 11.17 12.12
CA TYR A 365 12.62 9.72 12.07
C TYR A 365 12.91 9.22 10.64
N ILE A 366 13.51 8.04 10.52
CA ILE A 366 13.65 7.33 9.24
C ILE A 366 13.35 5.85 9.41
N GLY A 367 12.86 5.17 8.38
CA GLY A 367 12.85 3.71 8.37
C GLY A 367 12.00 3.16 7.26
N VAL A 368 11.36 2.02 7.51
CA VAL A 368 10.57 1.28 6.53
C VAL A 368 9.18 1.04 7.11
N ASP A 369 8.15 1.13 6.27
CA ASP A 369 6.80 0.69 6.62
C ASP A 369 6.22 -0.29 5.60
N ILE A 370 5.21 -1.01 6.06
CA ILE A 370 4.33 -1.89 5.28
C ILE A 370 2.88 -1.48 5.57
N GLN A 371 1.87 -2.17 5.00
CA GLN A 371 0.46 -1.75 5.12
C GLN A 371 0.00 -1.43 6.55
N TYR A 372 0.34 -2.26 7.55
CA TYR A 372 -0.16 -2.15 8.92
C TYR A 372 0.89 -1.85 10.00
N PHE A 373 2.18 -1.95 9.68
CA PHE A 373 3.27 -1.86 10.65
C PHE A 373 4.38 -0.95 10.11
N ALA A 374 5.18 -0.40 11.01
CA ALA A 374 6.35 0.40 10.67
C ALA A 374 7.52 0.08 11.61
N ALA A 375 8.73 0.15 11.07
CA ALA A 375 9.98 0.09 11.80
C ALA A 375 10.75 1.40 11.54
N LEU A 376 10.83 2.28 12.54
CA LEU A 376 11.32 3.65 12.41
C LEU A 376 12.40 3.93 13.46
N LEU A 377 13.59 4.32 13.00
CA LEU A 377 14.67 4.89 13.79
C LEU A 377 14.41 6.36 14.08
N ILE A 378 14.46 6.69 15.37
CA ILE A 378 14.21 8.01 15.93
C ILE A 378 15.47 8.44 16.70
N PRO A 379 16.23 9.43 16.20
CA PRO A 379 17.25 10.13 16.97
C PRO A 379 16.70 10.73 18.28
N VAL A 380 17.41 10.58 19.40
CA VAL A 380 16.89 10.99 20.72
C VAL A 380 16.96 12.50 20.93
N GLU A 381 15.86 13.06 21.42
CA GLU A 381 15.51 14.48 21.39
C GLU A 381 16.51 15.44 22.05
N ASP A 382 17.17 15.05 23.14
CA ASP A 382 18.19 15.90 23.76
C ASP A 382 19.45 16.07 22.91
N GLN A 383 19.76 15.10 22.04
CA GLN A 383 20.86 15.18 21.07
C GLN A 383 20.43 15.86 19.76
N MET A 384 19.13 16.06 19.54
CA MET A 384 18.62 16.66 18.29
C MET A 384 18.79 18.17 18.17
N LYS A 385 19.20 18.83 19.26
CA LYS A 385 19.66 20.24 19.24
C LYS A 385 20.96 20.40 18.44
N THR A 386 21.74 19.33 18.32
CA THR A 386 22.99 19.24 17.55
C THR A 386 22.94 17.98 16.67
N PRO A 387 22.33 18.04 15.48
CA PRO A 387 22.13 16.87 14.62
C PRO A 387 23.45 16.13 14.36
N TYR A 388 23.48 14.86 14.75
CA TYR A 388 24.65 13.98 14.64
C TYR A 388 24.50 12.96 13.50
N VAL A 389 23.40 13.00 12.76
CA VAL A 389 23.22 12.35 11.46
C VAL A 389 23.55 13.39 10.39
N ALA A 390 24.54 13.10 9.54
CA ALA A 390 24.98 13.98 8.46
C ALA A 390 24.29 13.68 7.13
N VAL A 391 24.07 12.38 6.86
CA VAL A 391 23.38 11.90 5.65
C VAL A 391 22.51 10.71 6.03
N ALA A 392 21.27 10.72 5.54
CA ALA A 392 20.35 9.60 5.57
C ALA A 392 19.99 9.22 4.12
N GLN A 393 20.02 7.94 3.78
CA GLN A 393 19.76 7.47 2.40
C GLN A 393 18.99 6.13 2.40
N PRO A 394 18.18 5.83 1.38
CA PRO A 394 17.59 4.51 1.20
C PRO A 394 18.67 3.49 0.79
N MET A 395 18.40 2.22 1.05
CA MET A 395 19.28 1.10 0.70
C MET A 395 18.45 -0.04 0.12
N LEU A 396 18.85 -0.56 -1.04
CA LEU A 396 18.34 -1.83 -1.57
C LEU A 396 19.06 -2.98 -0.89
N ILE A 397 18.32 -3.99 -0.42
CA ILE A 397 18.86 -5.13 0.32
C ILE A 397 18.80 -6.39 -0.55
N ASP A 398 17.62 -6.70 -1.08
CA ASP A 398 17.38 -7.84 -1.97
C ASP A 398 16.50 -7.40 -3.14
N GLU A 399 16.99 -7.55 -4.38
CA GLU A 399 16.19 -7.26 -5.57
C GLU A 399 15.40 -8.48 -6.06
N THR A 400 14.11 -8.48 -5.77
CA THR A 400 13.21 -9.52 -6.28
C THR A 400 12.81 -9.27 -7.74
N ALA A 401 12.44 -10.33 -8.47
CA ALA A 401 11.95 -10.25 -9.86
C ALA A 401 10.71 -9.34 -10.09
N LYS A 402 10.10 -8.80 -9.02
CA LYS A 402 9.07 -7.76 -9.07
C LYS A 402 9.51 -6.65 -8.12
N PRO A 403 10.14 -5.55 -8.59
CA PRO A 403 10.81 -4.54 -7.75
C PRO A 403 10.02 -4.03 -6.53
N LYS A 404 8.69 -3.98 -6.62
CA LYS A 404 7.79 -3.65 -5.50
C LYS A 404 7.78 -4.66 -4.33
N PHE A 405 8.36 -5.84 -4.48
CA PHE A 405 8.50 -6.88 -3.43
C PHE A 405 9.92 -6.94 -2.85
N SER A 406 10.85 -6.17 -3.40
CA SER A 406 12.24 -6.09 -2.94
C SER A 406 12.34 -5.71 -1.46
N ASP A 407 13.38 -6.20 -0.79
CA ASP A 407 13.69 -5.74 0.57
C ASP A 407 14.55 -4.47 0.52
N VAL A 408 14.24 -3.55 1.41
CA VAL A 408 14.85 -2.22 1.47
C VAL A 408 15.05 -1.84 2.92
N SER A 409 16.14 -1.12 3.16
CA SER A 409 16.46 -0.51 4.45
C SER A 409 16.88 0.93 4.22
N VAL A 410 17.55 1.51 5.20
CA VAL A 410 18.12 2.85 5.16
C VAL A 410 19.50 2.83 5.77
N SER A 411 20.34 3.80 5.41
CA SER A 411 21.67 3.99 5.98
C SER A 411 21.79 5.39 6.55
N LEU A 412 22.32 5.47 7.77
CA LEU A 412 22.55 6.71 8.52
C LEU A 412 24.05 6.91 8.75
N THR A 413 24.65 7.87 8.04
CA THR A 413 26.03 8.28 8.26
C THR A 413 26.08 9.38 9.31
N SER A 414 26.86 9.18 10.38
CA SER A 414 27.03 10.19 11.42
C SER A 414 27.80 11.41 10.90
N THR A 415 27.65 12.55 11.57
CA THR A 415 28.64 13.64 11.49
C THR A 415 30.00 13.11 11.94
N THR A 416 31.08 13.61 11.32
CA THR A 416 32.44 13.41 11.80
C THR A 416 32.67 14.19 13.09
N PHE A 417 33.22 13.53 14.11
CA PHE A 417 33.56 14.14 15.39
C PHE A 417 35.01 13.80 15.81
N ASN A 418 35.61 14.68 16.62
CA ASN A 418 36.99 14.54 17.08
C ASN A 418 37.01 14.27 18.60
N LEU A 419 37.54 13.12 18.98
CA LEU A 419 37.64 12.64 20.35
C LEU A 419 39.04 12.93 20.89
N LYS A 420 39.15 13.73 21.95
CA LYS A 420 40.40 13.89 22.71
C LYS A 420 40.79 12.58 23.41
N PRO A 421 42.04 12.42 23.88
CA PRO A 421 42.45 11.28 24.69
C PRO A 421 41.52 11.04 25.88
N GLY A 422 41.02 9.82 26.04
CA GLY A 422 40.05 9.43 27.07
C GLY A 422 38.63 9.98 26.89
N GLN A 423 38.33 10.69 25.79
CA GLN A 423 37.00 11.21 25.49
C GLN A 423 36.13 10.14 24.82
N GLN A 424 34.84 10.14 25.16
CA GLN A 424 33.80 9.40 24.45
C GLN A 424 32.78 10.34 23.78
N ALA A 425 32.16 9.87 22.70
CA ALA A 425 30.93 10.41 22.16
C ALA A 425 29.86 9.31 22.16
N THR A 426 28.65 9.63 22.61
CA THR A 426 27.52 8.70 22.69
C THR A 426 26.34 9.30 21.92
N HIS A 427 25.85 8.56 20.92
CA HIS A 427 24.68 8.92 20.13
C HIS A 427 23.56 7.91 20.40
N SER A 428 22.44 8.39 20.90
CA SER A 428 21.30 7.58 21.34
C SER A 428 20.19 7.56 20.30
N TYR A 429 19.63 6.39 20.04
CA TYR A 429 18.55 6.16 19.10
C TYR A 429 17.41 5.37 19.76
N THR A 430 16.24 5.42 19.13
CA THR A 430 15.10 4.57 19.46
C THR A 430 14.56 3.96 18.18
N LEU A 431 14.59 2.63 18.05
CA LEU A 431 13.84 1.90 17.03
C LEU A 431 12.42 1.68 17.55
N PHE A 432 11.44 2.37 16.99
CA PHE A 432 10.04 1.98 17.09
C PHE A 432 9.79 0.84 16.10
N ALA A 433 9.30 -0.31 16.54
CA ALA A 433 8.82 -1.38 15.67
C ALA A 433 7.45 -1.86 16.15
N GLY A 434 6.40 -1.49 15.42
CA GLY A 434 5.03 -1.68 15.92
C GLY A 434 3.92 -1.35 14.93
N PRO A 435 2.66 -1.50 15.37
CA PRO A 435 1.48 -1.27 14.54
C PRO A 435 1.28 0.23 14.27
N LYS A 436 0.86 0.56 13.04
CA LYS A 436 0.54 1.93 12.63
C LYS A 436 -0.77 2.39 13.26
N ARG A 437 -0.67 3.11 14.38
CA ARG A 437 -1.77 3.77 15.10
C ARG A 437 -1.41 5.22 15.40
N ASP A 438 -2.32 6.17 15.21
CA ASP A 438 -2.09 7.59 15.54
C ASP A 438 -1.47 7.75 16.93
N ALA A 439 -2.10 7.15 17.97
CA ALA A 439 -1.64 7.27 19.35
C ALA A 439 -0.21 6.76 19.61
N LEU A 440 0.28 5.80 18.82
CA LEU A 440 1.65 5.27 18.96
C LEU A 440 2.68 6.12 18.20
N LEU A 441 2.29 6.73 17.09
CA LEU A 441 3.19 7.48 16.20
C LEU A 441 3.24 8.99 16.50
N THR A 442 2.14 9.58 16.97
CA THR A 442 2.05 11.01 17.35
C THR A 442 3.14 11.45 18.35
N PRO A 443 3.54 10.66 19.38
CA PRO A 443 4.59 11.06 20.33
C PRO A 443 5.96 11.37 19.71
N PHE A 444 6.22 10.95 18.46
CA PHE A 444 7.43 11.31 17.71
C PHE A 444 7.13 11.98 16.36
N ALA A 445 5.94 12.58 16.22
CA ALA A 445 5.44 13.23 15.01
C ALA A 445 5.31 12.31 13.76
N GLY A 446 5.24 10.98 13.96
CA GLY A 446 5.12 10.01 12.87
C GLY A 446 3.69 9.75 12.35
N ALA A 447 2.70 10.59 12.72
CA ALA A 447 1.29 10.30 12.44
C ALA A 447 0.96 10.20 10.93
N ASP A 448 1.69 10.94 10.09
CA ASP A 448 1.47 10.97 8.64
C ASP A 448 2.08 9.78 7.89
N VAL A 449 2.84 8.90 8.58
CA VAL A 449 3.18 7.55 8.09
C VAL A 449 1.92 6.70 7.88
N ILE A 450 0.78 7.11 8.44
CA ILE A 450 -0.53 6.55 8.11
C ILE A 450 -1.18 7.35 6.98
N GLU A 451 -1.04 6.84 5.75
CA GLU A 451 -1.59 7.45 4.53
C GLU A 451 -3.13 7.44 4.49
N TYR A 452 -3.76 8.41 5.16
CA TYR A 452 -5.20 8.62 5.13
C TYR A 452 -5.69 9.48 3.94
N GLY A 453 -4.77 9.96 3.09
CA GLY A 453 -5.03 10.70 1.86
C GLY A 453 -5.86 11.97 2.03
N TRP A 454 -6.39 12.50 0.92
CA TRP A 454 -7.11 13.80 0.87
C TRP A 454 -8.27 13.90 1.86
N PHE A 455 -8.97 12.79 2.12
CA PHE A 455 -10.14 12.75 3.02
C PHE A 455 -9.79 12.23 4.42
N GLY A 456 -8.53 12.36 4.85
CA GLY A 456 -8.05 11.72 6.06
C GLY A 456 -8.78 12.09 7.36
N VAL A 457 -9.30 13.32 7.46
CA VAL A 457 -10.18 13.72 8.58
C VAL A 457 -11.44 12.84 8.67
N VAL A 458 -12.02 12.47 7.52
CA VAL A 458 -13.18 11.56 7.45
C VAL A 458 -12.76 10.14 7.81
N SER A 459 -11.60 9.68 7.34
CA SER A 459 -11.03 8.36 7.67
C SER A 459 -10.79 8.21 9.18
N LYS A 460 -10.09 9.18 9.81
CA LYS A 460 -9.81 9.18 11.26
C LYS A 460 -11.10 9.24 12.08
N LEU A 461 -12.10 10.03 11.66
CA LEU A 461 -13.42 10.06 12.31
C LEU A 461 -14.14 8.71 12.21
N MET A 462 -14.14 8.06 11.05
CA MET A 462 -14.76 6.75 10.86
C MET A 462 -14.08 5.65 11.67
N LEU A 463 -12.75 5.66 11.76
CA LEU A 463 -12.00 4.76 12.64
C LEU A 463 -12.31 5.01 14.11
N SER A 464 -12.34 6.27 14.54
CA SER A 464 -12.68 6.64 15.92
C SER A 464 -14.07 6.14 16.32
N VAL A 465 -15.08 6.32 15.47
CA VAL A 465 -16.43 5.77 15.70
C VAL A 465 -16.41 4.23 15.70
N MET A 466 -15.76 3.58 14.74
CA MET A 466 -15.70 2.12 14.66
C MET A 466 -15.02 1.52 15.91
N LYS A 467 -13.91 2.11 16.36
CA LYS A 467 -13.21 1.73 17.59
C LYS A 467 -14.06 2.00 18.83
N PHE A 468 -14.76 3.12 18.92
CA PHE A 468 -15.69 3.38 20.02
C PHE A 468 -16.80 2.32 20.09
N MET A 469 -17.36 1.91 18.94
CA MET A 469 -18.36 0.84 18.89
C MET A 469 -17.81 -0.52 19.33
N HIS A 470 -16.55 -0.81 19.02
CA HIS A 470 -15.87 -2.03 19.49
C HIS A 470 -15.56 -1.96 21.00
N ASP A 471 -14.85 -0.92 21.44
CA ASP A 471 -14.26 -0.82 22.78
C ASP A 471 -15.25 -0.44 23.90
N ALA A 472 -16.34 0.26 23.56
CA ALA A 472 -17.33 0.76 24.54
C ALA A 472 -18.66 -0.01 24.51
N ILE A 473 -19.03 -0.58 23.36
CA ILE A 473 -20.29 -1.34 23.19
C ILE A 473 -20.01 -2.86 23.08
N GLY A 474 -18.76 -3.27 22.84
CA GLY A 474 -18.38 -4.68 22.67
C GLY A 474 -18.76 -5.25 21.30
N LEU A 475 -19.01 -4.41 20.30
CA LEU A 475 -19.47 -4.87 18.97
C LEU A 475 -18.30 -5.41 18.14
N PRO A 476 -18.39 -6.63 17.57
CA PRO A 476 -17.42 -7.13 16.60
C PRO A 476 -17.26 -6.16 15.41
N TYR A 477 -16.04 -6.02 14.88
CA TYR A 477 -15.75 -5.03 13.84
C TYR A 477 -16.65 -5.14 12.59
N GLY A 478 -16.99 -6.35 12.15
CA GLY A 478 -17.95 -6.54 11.05
C GLY A 478 -19.34 -5.96 11.35
N ILE A 479 -19.80 -6.07 12.59
CA ILE A 479 -21.06 -5.44 13.06
C ILE A 479 -20.89 -3.92 13.18
N ALA A 480 -19.75 -3.44 13.69
CA ALA A 480 -19.45 -2.02 13.77
C ALA A 480 -19.45 -1.34 12.38
N ILE A 481 -18.92 -2.01 11.33
CA ILE A 481 -19.00 -1.53 9.94
C ILE A 481 -20.46 -1.40 9.47
N ILE A 482 -21.32 -2.38 9.75
CA ILE A 482 -22.75 -2.34 9.40
C ILE A 482 -23.45 -1.16 10.10
N PHE A 483 -23.24 -0.98 11.41
CA PHE A 483 -23.82 0.15 12.14
C PHE A 483 -23.28 1.51 11.70
N LEU A 484 -21.97 1.63 11.46
CA LEU A 484 -21.36 2.84 10.90
C LEU A 484 -22.00 3.19 9.54
N THR A 485 -22.23 2.19 8.70
CA THR A 485 -22.93 2.34 7.41
C THR A 485 -24.35 2.89 7.62
N ILE A 486 -25.11 2.29 8.53
CA ILE A 486 -26.48 2.70 8.88
C ILE A 486 -26.50 4.13 9.43
N MET A 487 -25.58 4.49 10.32
CA MET A 487 -25.49 5.83 10.92
C MET A 487 -25.19 6.90 9.86
N VAL A 488 -24.19 6.67 9.01
CA VAL A 488 -23.80 7.57 7.91
C VAL A 488 -24.96 7.73 6.92
N ARG A 489 -25.58 6.62 6.51
CA ARG A 489 -26.74 6.64 5.61
C ARG A 489 -27.95 7.35 6.24
N GLY A 490 -28.20 7.16 7.52
CA GLY A 490 -29.23 7.85 8.29
C GLY A 490 -29.01 9.38 8.32
N CYS A 491 -27.77 9.83 8.51
CA CYS A 491 -27.42 11.25 8.41
C CYS A 491 -27.64 11.83 7.00
N MET A 492 -27.50 11.01 5.95
CA MET A 492 -27.72 11.39 4.55
C MET A 492 -29.20 11.31 4.10
N TYR A 493 -30.07 10.62 4.84
CA TYR A 493 -31.50 10.48 4.56
C TYR A 493 -32.24 11.78 4.14
N PRO A 494 -32.09 12.95 4.79
CA PRO A 494 -32.76 14.18 4.34
C PRO A 494 -32.32 14.66 2.94
N ILE A 495 -31.11 14.28 2.49
CA ILE A 495 -30.57 14.59 1.17
C ILE A 495 -31.08 13.55 0.17
N SER A 496 -31.00 12.26 0.50
CA SER A 496 -31.57 11.15 -0.29
C SER A 496 -33.07 11.35 -0.56
N ARG A 497 -33.86 11.79 0.44
CA ARG A 497 -35.28 12.13 0.28
C ARG A 497 -35.51 13.24 -0.76
N LYS A 498 -34.65 14.26 -0.80
CA LYS A 498 -34.70 15.32 -1.83
C LYS A 498 -34.35 14.78 -3.22
N GLN A 499 -33.36 13.89 -3.32
CA GLN A 499 -33.00 13.21 -4.58
C GLN A 499 -34.16 12.34 -5.09
N ALA A 500 -34.79 11.54 -4.22
CA ALA A 500 -35.93 10.68 -4.57
C ALA A 500 -37.15 11.50 -5.06
N ALA A 501 -37.43 12.65 -4.41
CA ALA A 501 -38.45 13.59 -4.87
C ALA A 501 -38.11 14.19 -6.25
N GLY A 502 -36.84 14.52 -6.49
CA GLY A 502 -36.34 14.93 -7.80
C GLY A 502 -36.53 13.85 -8.87
N ALA A 503 -36.14 12.60 -8.59
CA ALA A 503 -36.32 11.48 -9.51
C ALA A 503 -37.79 11.22 -9.88
N LYS A 504 -38.73 11.40 -8.92
CA LYS A 504 -40.17 11.34 -9.21
C LYS A 504 -40.60 12.46 -10.18
N LYS A 505 -40.20 13.70 -9.94
CA LYS A 505 -40.46 14.82 -10.87
C LYS A 505 -39.86 14.58 -12.25
N MET A 506 -38.67 13.98 -12.34
CA MET A 506 -38.07 13.64 -13.64
C MET A 506 -38.90 12.62 -14.40
N LYS A 507 -39.44 11.59 -13.71
CA LYS A 507 -40.36 10.60 -14.31
C LYS A 507 -41.66 11.25 -14.80
N GLU A 508 -42.20 12.23 -14.08
CA GLU A 508 -43.36 13.04 -14.52
C GLU A 508 -43.06 13.94 -15.73
N LEU A 509 -41.80 14.36 -15.90
CA LEU A 509 -41.36 15.19 -17.03
C LEU A 509 -40.95 14.40 -18.28
N GLN A 510 -40.58 13.12 -18.15
CA GLN A 510 -40.19 12.26 -19.28
C GLN A 510 -41.12 12.32 -20.52
N PRO A 511 -42.47 12.24 -20.40
CA PRO A 511 -43.33 12.34 -21.59
C PRO A 511 -43.18 13.69 -22.32
N LYS A 512 -43.09 14.80 -21.58
CA LYS A 512 -42.87 16.15 -22.16
C LYS A 512 -41.48 16.29 -22.80
N ILE A 513 -40.47 15.59 -22.27
CA ILE A 513 -39.12 15.53 -22.86
C ILE A 513 -39.17 14.73 -24.17
N ALA A 514 -39.92 13.63 -24.24
CA ALA A 514 -40.10 12.84 -25.46
C ALA A 514 -40.84 13.63 -26.56
N GLU A 515 -41.87 14.42 -26.20
CA GLU A 515 -42.53 15.35 -27.12
C GLU A 515 -41.57 16.42 -27.66
N LEU A 516 -40.79 17.05 -26.79
CA LEU A 516 -39.74 18.01 -27.20
C LEU A 516 -38.71 17.37 -28.13
N LYS A 517 -38.33 16.11 -27.87
CA LYS A 517 -37.36 15.38 -28.68
C LYS A 517 -37.89 15.12 -30.10
N LYS A 518 -39.15 14.67 -30.23
CA LYS A 518 -39.84 14.54 -31.53
C LYS A 518 -39.97 15.88 -32.26
N LYS A 519 -40.19 16.98 -31.53
CA LYS A 519 -40.35 18.32 -32.12
C LYS A 519 -39.03 18.93 -32.62
N TYR A 520 -37.89 18.56 -32.05
CA TYR A 520 -36.57 19.15 -32.34
C TYR A 520 -35.52 18.09 -32.72
N GLU A 521 -35.94 17.00 -33.36
CA GLU A 521 -35.12 15.81 -33.65
C GLU A 521 -33.81 16.15 -34.40
N ASN A 522 -33.91 17.06 -35.38
CA ASN A 522 -32.76 17.53 -36.18
C ASN A 522 -32.03 18.75 -35.59
N GLU A 523 -32.49 19.30 -34.46
CA GLU A 523 -32.07 20.61 -33.94
C GLU A 523 -31.54 20.54 -32.50
N LYS A 524 -30.41 19.87 -32.30
CA LYS A 524 -29.80 19.58 -30.97
C LYS A 524 -29.68 20.80 -30.05
N GLU A 525 -29.31 21.98 -30.59
CA GLU A 525 -29.21 23.21 -29.78
C GLU A 525 -30.57 23.73 -29.31
N LYS A 526 -31.59 23.72 -30.19
CA LYS A 526 -32.95 24.14 -29.81
C LYS A 526 -33.57 23.15 -28.83
N PHE A 527 -33.33 21.85 -29.01
CA PHE A 527 -33.72 20.81 -28.05
C PHE A 527 -33.11 21.09 -26.66
N ALA A 528 -31.81 21.33 -26.56
CA ALA A 528 -31.13 21.60 -25.28
C ALA A 528 -31.69 22.84 -24.57
N ARG A 529 -31.94 23.94 -25.31
CA ARG A 529 -32.55 25.15 -24.75
C ARG A 529 -33.99 24.90 -24.28
N ALA A 530 -34.83 24.27 -25.10
CA ALA A 530 -36.21 23.94 -24.75
C ALA A 530 -36.31 22.97 -23.56
N GLN A 531 -35.37 22.03 -23.44
CA GLN A 531 -35.26 21.12 -22.29
C GLN A 531 -34.91 21.87 -20.99
N MET A 532 -33.94 22.80 -21.03
CA MET A 532 -33.63 23.65 -19.88
C MET A 532 -34.80 24.58 -19.50
N GLU A 533 -35.51 25.13 -20.47
CA GLU A 533 -36.71 25.95 -20.23
C GLU A 533 -37.83 25.12 -19.59
N LEU A 534 -38.04 23.88 -20.05
CA LEU A 534 -39.00 22.93 -19.45
C LEU A 534 -38.63 22.62 -17.98
N PHE A 535 -37.36 22.36 -17.70
CA PHE A 535 -36.88 22.12 -16.33
C PHE A 535 -37.07 23.35 -15.42
N SER A 536 -36.75 24.54 -15.93
CA SER A 536 -36.96 25.81 -15.22
C SER A 536 -38.44 26.04 -14.89
N LYS A 537 -39.34 25.89 -15.87
CA LYS A 537 -40.80 26.03 -15.71
C LYS A 537 -41.39 25.09 -14.65
N HIS A 538 -40.80 23.90 -14.46
CA HIS A 538 -41.28 22.92 -13.47
C HIS A 538 -40.46 22.93 -12.16
N ASN A 539 -39.61 23.93 -11.95
CA ASN A 539 -38.70 24.05 -10.79
C ASN A 539 -37.91 22.75 -10.54
N TYR A 540 -37.37 22.17 -11.62
CA TYR A 540 -36.55 20.97 -11.59
C TYR A 540 -35.09 21.34 -11.84
N ASN A 541 -34.20 20.92 -10.94
CA ASN A 541 -32.75 21.10 -11.10
C ASN A 541 -32.11 19.75 -11.48
N PRO A 542 -31.59 19.58 -12.71
CA PRO A 542 -30.96 18.32 -13.12
C PRO A 542 -29.73 17.94 -12.28
N LEU A 543 -29.01 18.93 -11.71
CA LEU A 543 -27.85 18.69 -10.83
C LEU A 543 -28.23 18.22 -9.43
N ALA A 544 -29.50 18.36 -9.01
CA ALA A 544 -29.96 17.81 -7.73
C ALA A 544 -29.95 16.26 -7.73
N GLY A 545 -29.96 15.63 -8.91
CA GLY A 545 -29.87 14.17 -9.05
C GLY A 545 -28.48 13.60 -8.75
N CYS A 546 -27.40 14.34 -9.05
CA CYS A 546 -26.02 13.89 -8.81
C CYS A 546 -25.43 14.37 -7.47
N LEU A 547 -26.07 15.33 -6.79
CA LEU A 547 -25.62 15.87 -5.50
C LEU A 547 -25.28 14.78 -4.46
N PRO A 548 -26.04 13.68 -4.30
CA PRO A 548 -25.69 12.64 -3.33
C PRO A 548 -24.45 11.84 -3.71
N ILE A 549 -24.15 11.67 -5.01
CA ILE A 549 -22.91 11.01 -5.46
C ILE A 549 -21.70 11.87 -5.05
N VAL A 550 -21.78 13.18 -5.27
CA VAL A 550 -20.71 14.13 -4.91
C VAL A 550 -20.46 14.15 -3.40
N LEU A 551 -21.51 14.05 -2.57
CA LEU A 551 -21.36 14.00 -1.10
C LEU A 551 -20.94 12.61 -0.58
N GLN A 552 -21.42 11.54 -1.22
CA GLN A 552 -21.09 10.16 -0.86
C GLN A 552 -19.64 9.80 -1.20
N LEU A 553 -19.06 10.40 -2.25
CA LEU A 553 -17.71 10.06 -2.71
C LEU A 553 -16.61 10.35 -1.66
N PRO A 554 -16.52 11.53 -1.02
CA PRO A 554 -15.63 11.78 0.12
C PRO A 554 -15.82 10.79 1.28
N ILE A 555 -17.08 10.47 1.59
CA ILE A 555 -17.46 9.55 2.68
C ILE A 555 -17.00 8.12 2.35
N PHE A 556 -17.16 7.69 1.10
CA PHE A 556 -16.72 6.39 0.62
C PHE A 556 -15.18 6.28 0.59
N ILE A 557 -14.47 7.30 0.07
CA ILE A 557 -13.00 7.30 0.05
C ILE A 557 -12.44 7.34 1.48
N GLY A 558 -13.06 8.13 2.38
CA GLY A 558 -12.74 8.14 3.80
C GLY A 558 -12.89 6.76 4.43
N LEU A 559 -14.01 6.08 4.20
CA LEU A 559 -14.22 4.72 4.74
C LEU A 559 -13.27 3.69 4.12
N TYR A 560 -13.03 3.74 2.81
CA TYR A 560 -12.11 2.83 2.14
C TYR A 560 -10.71 2.91 2.74
N GLN A 561 -10.19 4.12 2.90
CA GLN A 561 -8.86 4.33 3.50
C GLN A 561 -8.84 4.00 4.99
N ALA A 562 -9.94 4.25 5.72
CA ALA A 562 -10.10 3.80 7.10
C ALA A 562 -9.94 2.27 7.19
N LEU A 563 -10.74 1.50 6.44
CA LEU A 563 -10.70 0.03 6.46
C LEU A 563 -9.35 -0.52 5.94
N ARG A 564 -8.75 0.10 4.91
CA ARG A 564 -7.45 -0.28 4.34
C ARG A 564 -6.28 -0.11 5.31
N ASN A 565 -6.32 0.89 6.18
CA ASN A 565 -5.25 1.20 7.13
C ASN A 565 -5.54 0.67 8.55
N ALA A 566 -6.72 0.11 8.80
CA ALA A 566 -7.11 -0.38 10.11
C ALA A 566 -6.41 -1.71 10.45
N VAL A 567 -5.29 -1.62 11.18
CA VAL A 567 -4.60 -2.80 11.76
C VAL A 567 -5.55 -3.66 12.61
N ASP A 568 -6.60 -3.08 13.21
CA ASP A 568 -7.60 -3.82 14.00
C ASP A 568 -8.53 -4.72 13.16
N LEU A 569 -8.51 -4.64 11.83
CA LEU A 569 -9.27 -5.55 10.95
C LEU A 569 -8.45 -6.76 10.48
N ARG A 570 -7.13 -6.73 10.67
CA ARG A 570 -6.20 -7.82 10.34
C ARG A 570 -6.42 -8.99 11.29
N LEU A 571 -6.66 -10.19 10.74
CA LEU A 571 -6.99 -11.42 11.49
C LEU A 571 -8.22 -11.27 12.41
N THR A 572 -9.12 -10.34 12.10
CA THR A 572 -10.35 -10.14 12.86
C THR A 572 -11.51 -10.88 12.19
N PRO A 573 -12.09 -11.91 12.83
CA PRO A 573 -13.20 -12.66 12.29
C PRO A 573 -14.52 -11.88 12.36
N PHE A 574 -15.48 -12.21 11.49
CA PHE A 574 -16.85 -11.75 11.59
C PHE A 574 -17.75 -12.86 12.17
N PRO A 575 -18.21 -12.79 13.44
CA PRO A 575 -18.82 -13.93 14.14
C PRO A 575 -20.13 -14.47 13.57
N LEU A 576 -20.69 -13.86 12.53
CA LEU A 576 -21.94 -14.26 11.89
C LEU A 576 -21.73 -14.94 10.52
N THR A 577 -20.48 -15.09 10.08
CA THR A 577 -20.11 -15.68 8.77
C THR A 577 -18.81 -16.49 8.88
N TRP A 578 -18.41 -17.11 7.76
CA TRP A 578 -17.15 -17.85 7.57
C TRP A 578 -15.89 -16.97 7.47
N ILE A 579 -15.97 -15.67 7.78
CA ILE A 579 -14.89 -14.72 7.47
C ILE A 579 -13.96 -14.64 8.67
N GLU A 580 -12.73 -15.09 8.49
CA GLU A 580 -11.70 -15.07 9.53
C GLU A 580 -10.86 -13.78 9.55
N ASN A 581 -10.83 -13.04 8.44
CA ASN A 581 -10.01 -11.84 8.29
C ASN A 581 -10.72 -10.75 7.47
N LEU A 582 -11.29 -9.75 8.15
CA LEU A 582 -11.98 -8.62 7.50
C LEU A 582 -11.08 -7.76 6.58
N ALA A 583 -9.76 -7.83 6.76
CA ALA A 583 -8.77 -7.10 5.97
C ALA A 583 -8.26 -7.86 4.73
N ALA A 584 -8.52 -9.17 4.61
CA ALA A 584 -8.27 -9.96 3.41
C ALA A 584 -9.54 -10.03 2.55
N PRO A 585 -9.46 -10.48 1.27
CA PRO A 585 -10.66 -10.85 0.52
C PRO A 585 -11.48 -11.93 1.22
N ASP A 586 -12.74 -12.02 0.84
CA ASP A 586 -13.63 -13.09 1.29
C ASP A 586 -13.19 -14.44 0.72
N ALA A 587 -13.09 -15.49 1.53
CA ALA A 587 -12.78 -16.85 1.06
C ALA A 587 -13.69 -17.85 1.77
N LEU A 588 -14.70 -18.37 1.06
CA LEU A 588 -15.68 -19.31 1.62
C LEU A 588 -15.16 -20.76 1.64
N PHE A 589 -14.44 -21.15 0.59
CA PHE A 589 -13.68 -22.39 0.48
C PHE A 589 -12.66 -22.27 -0.67
N GLN A 590 -11.61 -23.07 -0.61
CA GLN A 590 -10.62 -23.21 -1.69
C GLN A 590 -11.13 -24.20 -2.74
N LEU A 591 -10.90 -23.90 -4.02
CA LEU A 591 -11.16 -24.80 -5.14
C LEU A 591 -9.91 -25.61 -5.49
N PRO A 592 -10.04 -26.85 -5.99
CA PRO A 592 -8.91 -27.67 -6.43
C PRO A 592 -8.28 -27.21 -7.76
N PHE A 593 -8.68 -26.04 -8.27
CA PHE A 593 -8.17 -25.43 -9.49
C PHE A 593 -8.21 -23.90 -9.37
N ALA A 594 -7.31 -23.22 -10.07
CA ALA A 594 -7.34 -21.75 -10.15
C ALA A 594 -8.50 -21.30 -11.06
N ILE A 595 -9.31 -20.36 -10.56
CA ILE A 595 -10.36 -19.71 -11.34
C ILE A 595 -9.70 -18.88 -12.47
N PRO A 596 -10.19 -18.97 -13.73
CA PRO A 596 -9.62 -18.23 -14.85
C PRO A 596 -9.66 -16.72 -14.64
N PHE A 597 -8.90 -16.00 -15.46
CA PHE A 597 -8.73 -14.53 -15.40
C PHE A 597 -8.01 -14.01 -14.14
N GLY A 598 -7.31 -14.87 -13.39
CA GLY A 598 -6.47 -14.46 -12.26
C GLY A 598 -7.23 -14.21 -10.95
N LEU A 599 -8.46 -14.75 -10.84
CA LEU A 599 -9.29 -14.61 -9.64
C LEU A 599 -8.79 -15.40 -8.42
N GLY A 600 -7.81 -16.30 -8.60
CA GLY A 600 -7.21 -17.11 -7.54
C GLY A 600 -7.83 -18.49 -7.40
N THR A 601 -7.52 -19.20 -6.32
CA THR A 601 -8.08 -20.53 -6.00
C THR A 601 -9.35 -20.46 -5.16
N ASP A 602 -9.63 -19.32 -4.54
CA ASP A 602 -10.65 -19.25 -3.49
C ASP A 602 -12.00 -18.80 -4.05
N PHE A 603 -13.08 -19.31 -3.46
CA PHE A 603 -14.44 -18.93 -3.84
C PHE A 603 -14.97 -17.78 -2.95
N ASN A 604 -15.16 -16.60 -3.55
CA ASN A 604 -15.45 -15.37 -2.83
C ASN A 604 -16.94 -15.03 -2.99
N LEU A 605 -17.75 -15.25 -1.95
CA LEU A 605 -19.21 -15.11 -1.99
C LEU A 605 -19.68 -13.66 -1.76
N LEU A 606 -19.02 -12.88 -0.89
CA LEU A 606 -19.38 -11.48 -0.62
C LEU A 606 -19.29 -10.57 -1.86
N PRO A 607 -18.26 -10.65 -2.73
CA PRO A 607 -18.24 -9.90 -3.99
C PRO A 607 -19.44 -10.22 -4.88
N LEU A 608 -19.79 -11.50 -5.03
CA LEU A 608 -20.93 -11.95 -5.82
C LEU A 608 -22.26 -11.42 -5.25
N LEU A 609 -22.45 -11.49 -3.92
CA LEU A 609 -23.61 -10.95 -3.23
C LEU A 609 -23.72 -9.43 -3.45
N THR A 610 -22.59 -8.71 -3.37
CA THR A 610 -22.51 -7.27 -3.63
C THR A 610 -22.96 -6.92 -5.05
N VAL A 611 -22.50 -7.66 -6.06
CA VAL A 611 -22.90 -7.47 -7.47
C VAL A 611 -24.38 -7.74 -7.66
N VAL A 612 -24.92 -8.81 -7.07
CA VAL A 612 -26.35 -9.14 -7.15
C VAL A 612 -27.18 -8.02 -6.52
N LEU A 613 -26.81 -7.51 -5.34
CA LEU A 613 -27.48 -6.38 -4.70
C LEU A 613 -27.39 -5.11 -5.54
N PHE A 614 -26.23 -4.82 -6.14
CA PHE A 614 -26.04 -3.70 -7.05
C PHE A 614 -26.95 -3.78 -8.28
N VAL A 615 -27.03 -4.95 -8.94
CA VAL A 615 -27.92 -5.17 -10.10
C VAL A 615 -29.40 -5.07 -9.70
N VAL A 616 -29.78 -5.60 -8.53
CA VAL A 616 -31.15 -5.46 -7.98
C VAL A 616 -31.47 -4.00 -7.68
N GLN A 617 -30.59 -3.28 -6.99
CA GLN A 617 -30.73 -1.87 -6.65
C GLN A 617 -30.84 -1.00 -7.92
N GLN A 618 -30.01 -1.27 -8.93
CA GLN A 618 -30.09 -0.63 -10.23
C GLN A 618 -31.45 -0.86 -10.91
N LYS A 619 -31.92 -2.12 -10.99
CA LYS A 619 -33.23 -2.45 -11.58
C LYS A 619 -34.41 -1.82 -10.83
N LEU A 620 -34.30 -1.64 -9.52
CA LEU A 620 -35.33 -1.00 -8.70
C LEU A 620 -35.35 0.54 -8.86
N PHE A 621 -34.19 1.17 -9.07
CA PHE A 621 -34.08 2.64 -8.99
C PHE A 621 -34.00 3.33 -10.35
N MET A 622 -33.56 2.64 -11.41
CA MET A 622 -33.57 3.20 -12.76
C MET A 622 -34.99 3.14 -13.38
N PRO A 623 -35.50 4.24 -13.99
CA PRO A 623 -36.70 4.16 -14.82
C PRO A 623 -36.43 3.32 -16.07
N PRO A 624 -37.46 2.79 -16.77
CA PRO A 624 -37.25 2.13 -18.06
C PRO A 624 -36.66 3.10 -19.09
N PRO A 625 -35.80 2.62 -20.02
CA PRO A 625 -35.17 3.48 -21.01
C PRO A 625 -36.22 3.99 -22.02
N ALA A 626 -36.27 5.31 -22.22
CA ALA A 626 -37.23 5.94 -23.14
C ALA A 626 -36.71 6.06 -24.58
N ASP A 627 -35.43 5.78 -24.82
CA ASP A 627 -34.74 5.92 -26.11
C ASP A 627 -33.68 4.83 -26.31
N GLU A 628 -33.31 4.55 -27.56
CA GLU A 628 -32.22 3.62 -27.89
C GLU A 628 -30.87 4.03 -27.28
N GLN A 629 -30.55 5.34 -27.26
CA GLN A 629 -29.36 5.86 -26.58
C GLN A 629 -29.39 5.61 -25.06
N GLN A 630 -30.58 5.65 -24.44
CA GLN A 630 -30.74 5.32 -23.02
C GLN A 630 -30.61 3.80 -22.80
N ALA A 631 -31.13 2.98 -23.73
CA ALA A 631 -30.96 1.53 -23.69
C ALA A 631 -29.48 1.11 -23.83
N LEU A 632 -28.71 1.77 -24.69
CA LEU A 632 -27.26 1.62 -24.79
C LEU A 632 -26.55 2.02 -23.49
N GLN A 633 -26.93 3.16 -22.88
CA GLN A 633 -26.41 3.56 -21.57
C GLN A 633 -26.72 2.51 -20.50
N HIS A 634 -27.94 1.95 -20.46
CA HIS A 634 -28.32 0.91 -19.50
C HIS A 634 -27.53 -0.39 -19.70
N LYS A 635 -27.29 -0.82 -20.95
CA LYS A 635 -26.42 -1.96 -21.27
C LYS A 635 -24.98 -1.71 -20.77
N MET A 636 -24.44 -0.53 -21.01
CA MET A 636 -23.10 -0.13 -20.54
C MET A 636 -23.01 -0.10 -19.01
N MET A 637 -24.03 0.43 -18.31
CA MET A 637 -24.09 0.40 -16.85
C MET A 637 -24.15 -1.05 -16.33
N ASN A 638 -25.01 -1.91 -16.89
CA ASN A 638 -25.08 -3.33 -16.50
C ASN A 638 -23.73 -4.05 -16.67
N PHE A 639 -23.05 -3.83 -17.80
CA PHE A 639 -21.71 -4.37 -18.04
C PHE A 639 -20.70 -3.86 -17.00
N MET A 640 -20.73 -2.56 -16.69
CA MET A 640 -19.87 -1.97 -15.67
C MET A 640 -20.12 -2.55 -14.27
N MET A 641 -21.36 -2.94 -13.92
CA MET A 641 -21.63 -3.62 -12.65
C MET A 641 -21.05 -5.04 -12.59
N ILE A 642 -21.05 -5.77 -13.73
CA ILE A 642 -20.42 -7.10 -13.82
C ILE A 642 -18.90 -6.99 -13.74
N PHE A 643 -18.31 -6.02 -14.46
CA PHE A 643 -16.88 -5.71 -14.39
C PHE A 643 -16.44 -5.27 -12.98
N MET A 644 -17.26 -4.46 -12.29
CA MET A 644 -17.04 -4.11 -10.88
C MET A 644 -17.02 -5.35 -9.98
N GLY A 645 -17.81 -6.38 -10.31
CA GLY A 645 -17.80 -7.66 -9.61
C GLY A 645 -16.50 -8.43 -9.71
N PHE A 646 -15.92 -8.47 -10.92
CA PHE A 646 -14.59 -9.01 -11.15
C PHE A 646 -13.53 -8.24 -10.34
N MET A 647 -13.61 -6.90 -10.32
CA MET A 647 -12.69 -6.07 -9.52
C MET A 647 -12.87 -6.28 -8.00
N PHE A 648 -14.11 -6.45 -7.53
CA PHE A 648 -14.42 -6.66 -6.11
C PHE A 648 -13.98 -8.03 -5.59
N TYR A 649 -13.60 -8.96 -6.47
CA TYR A 649 -13.11 -10.28 -6.06
C TYR A 649 -11.84 -10.20 -5.20
N HIS A 650 -10.97 -9.21 -5.46
CA HIS A 650 -9.73 -8.99 -4.71
C HIS A 650 -9.83 -7.88 -3.64
N VAL A 651 -11.05 -7.43 -3.33
CA VAL A 651 -11.31 -6.35 -2.36
C VAL A 651 -11.48 -6.94 -0.95
N PRO A 652 -10.98 -6.29 0.11
CA PRO A 652 -11.16 -6.75 1.49
C PRO A 652 -12.62 -6.98 1.87
N ALA A 653 -12.89 -8.09 2.56
CA ALA A 653 -14.22 -8.54 2.98
C ALA A 653 -14.99 -7.45 3.74
N GLY A 654 -14.32 -6.67 4.60
CA GLY A 654 -14.92 -5.55 5.32
C GLY A 654 -15.50 -4.46 4.41
N LEU A 655 -14.91 -4.21 3.24
CA LEU A 655 -15.47 -3.26 2.27
C LEU A 655 -16.70 -3.83 1.54
N CYS A 656 -16.70 -5.14 1.26
CA CYS A 656 -17.88 -5.83 0.73
C CYS A 656 -19.04 -5.81 1.75
N VAL A 657 -18.77 -6.05 3.03
CA VAL A 657 -19.77 -5.91 4.13
C VAL A 657 -20.37 -4.50 4.16
N TYR A 658 -19.53 -3.45 4.03
CA TYR A 658 -20.03 -2.07 3.89
C TYR A 658 -20.97 -1.91 2.68
N PHE A 659 -20.57 -2.38 1.50
CA PHE A 659 -21.39 -2.23 0.30
C PHE A 659 -22.73 -2.97 0.41
N ILE A 660 -22.73 -4.18 0.96
CA ILE A 660 -23.93 -4.97 1.22
C ILE A 660 -24.87 -4.22 2.16
N ALA A 661 -24.37 -3.74 3.32
CA ALA A 661 -25.16 -2.95 4.27
C ALA A 661 -25.70 -1.65 3.64
N SER A 662 -24.88 -0.98 2.83
CA SER A 662 -25.18 0.27 2.13
C SER A 662 -26.27 0.11 1.07
N SER A 663 -26.24 -1.00 0.31
CA SER A 663 -27.26 -1.36 -0.68
C SER A 663 -28.56 -1.83 -0.04
N LEU A 664 -28.49 -2.65 1.01
CA LEU A 664 -29.66 -3.06 1.78
C LEU A 664 -30.36 -1.85 2.42
N TRP A 665 -29.61 -0.92 3.01
CA TRP A 665 -30.15 0.35 3.48
C TRP A 665 -30.82 1.12 2.34
N GLY A 666 -30.14 1.31 1.20
CA GLY A 666 -30.71 2.04 0.06
C GLY A 666 -32.04 1.46 -0.42
N ILE A 667 -32.15 0.13 -0.50
CA ILE A 667 -33.39 -0.57 -0.87
C ILE A 667 -34.48 -0.37 0.19
N GLY A 668 -34.15 -0.46 1.48
CA GLY A 668 -35.06 -0.19 2.59
C GLY A 668 -35.56 1.26 2.61
N GLU A 669 -34.64 2.22 2.50
CA GLU A 669 -34.89 3.65 2.40
C GLU A 669 -35.83 3.96 1.22
N ARG A 670 -35.60 3.37 0.05
CA ARG A 670 -36.48 3.57 -1.10
C ARG A 670 -37.90 3.06 -0.84
N LYS A 671 -38.04 1.84 -0.29
CA LYS A 671 -39.35 1.28 0.07
C LYS A 671 -40.06 2.15 1.12
N MET A 672 -39.35 2.66 2.12
CA MET A 672 -39.89 3.56 3.14
C MET A 672 -40.40 4.89 2.55
N LEU A 673 -39.66 5.47 1.60
CA LEU A 673 -40.06 6.70 0.89
C LEU A 673 -41.25 6.51 -0.07
N ASP A 674 -41.42 5.30 -0.60
CA ASP A 674 -42.56 4.97 -1.46
C ASP A 674 -43.81 4.58 -0.64
N TYR A 675 -43.67 3.97 0.55
CA TYR A 675 -44.77 3.65 1.49
C TYR A 675 -45.45 4.90 2.08
N GLY A 676 -44.78 6.05 2.11
CA GLY A 676 -45.29 7.32 2.63
C GLY A 676 -46.33 8.05 1.76
N LYS A 677 -47.12 7.34 0.93
CA LYS A 677 -48.23 7.93 0.15
C LYS A 677 -49.51 7.08 0.25
N PRO A 678 -50.67 7.68 0.58
CA PRO A 678 -51.95 7.01 0.39
C PRO A 678 -52.24 6.84 -1.12
N ALA A 679 -52.90 5.74 -1.48
CA ALA A 679 -53.20 5.37 -2.85
C ALA A 679 -54.45 6.09 -3.39
N THR A 680 -54.37 7.40 -3.60
CA THR A 680 -55.41 8.21 -4.27
C THR A 680 -54.74 9.31 -5.09
N ASP A 681 -54.72 9.13 -6.41
CA ASP A 681 -54.40 10.14 -7.45
C ASP A 681 -54.33 9.47 -8.85
N ALA A 682 -54.11 8.15 -8.88
CA ALA A 682 -54.00 7.35 -10.11
C ALA A 682 -55.36 6.85 -10.65
N GLU A 683 -56.47 7.58 -10.45
CA GLU A 683 -57.77 7.26 -11.06
C GLU A 683 -58.78 8.42 -10.96
N LYS A 684 -58.64 9.44 -11.84
CA LYS A 684 -59.72 10.24 -12.47
C LYS A 684 -59.18 11.53 -13.10
N LYS A 685 -59.16 11.56 -14.43
CA LYS A 685 -59.67 12.62 -15.33
C LYS A 685 -59.06 12.47 -16.73
N THR A 686 -59.53 11.46 -17.45
CA THR A 686 -59.99 11.72 -18.82
C THR A 686 -61.31 12.49 -18.74
N ASP A 687 -61.73 13.05 -19.89
CA ASP A 687 -63.07 13.58 -20.11
C ASP A 687 -63.39 14.89 -19.35
N ASP A 688 -63.08 16.01 -20.01
CA ASP A 688 -64.14 16.90 -20.51
C ASP A 688 -63.55 18.00 -21.41
N VAL A 689 -64.02 18.06 -22.64
CA VAL A 689 -63.90 19.19 -23.57
C VAL A 689 -65.32 19.73 -23.73
N ASP A 690 -65.63 20.93 -23.24
CA ASP A 690 -66.17 21.99 -24.10
C ASP A 690 -66.45 23.36 -23.45
N THR A 691 -66.43 24.35 -24.35
CA THR A 691 -66.94 25.74 -24.36
C THR A 691 -67.65 26.44 -23.17
N ALA A 692 -67.21 27.70 -22.98
CA ALA A 692 -68.00 28.94 -22.83
C ALA A 692 -68.90 29.23 -21.60
N SER A 693 -68.51 30.26 -20.84
CA SER A 693 -69.38 31.44 -20.61
C SER A 693 -68.63 32.72 -20.16
N PRO A 694 -69.19 33.93 -20.38
CA PRO A 694 -68.47 35.20 -20.19
C PRO A 694 -68.91 36.05 -18.97
N GLY A 695 -68.00 36.93 -18.52
CA GLY A 695 -68.36 38.22 -17.92
C GLY A 695 -68.51 38.31 -16.39
N GLY A 696 -67.81 39.29 -15.77
CA GLY A 696 -68.02 39.62 -14.34
C GLY A 696 -66.90 40.44 -13.67
N LYS A 697 -66.81 41.75 -13.96
CA LYS A 697 -65.77 42.64 -13.39
C LYS A 697 -65.99 42.96 -11.90
N LYS A 698 -64.93 42.90 -11.08
CA LYS A 698 -64.66 43.83 -9.93
C LYS A 698 -63.14 44.10 -9.89
N LYS A 699 -62.71 45.27 -10.39
CA LYS A 699 -62.40 46.52 -9.64
C LYS A 699 -61.03 46.51 -8.96
N ALA A 700 -60.10 47.28 -9.53
CA ALA A 700 -58.76 47.53 -9.01
C ALA A 700 -58.73 48.65 -7.94
N ARG A 701 -57.69 48.62 -7.10
CA ARG A 701 -57.14 49.76 -6.34
C ARG A 701 -55.59 49.62 -6.31
N PRO A 702 -54.83 50.69 -6.00
CA PRO A 702 -53.58 50.94 -6.70
C PRO A 702 -52.38 50.24 -6.06
N GLN A 703 -51.38 49.99 -6.91
CA GLN A 703 -50.06 49.52 -6.54
C GLN A 703 -49.26 50.68 -5.91
N ALA A 704 -48.64 50.44 -4.76
CA ALA A 704 -47.59 51.27 -4.18
C ALA A 704 -46.27 50.51 -4.30
N ASP A 705 -45.15 51.22 -4.45
CA ASP A 705 -43.88 50.64 -4.90
C ASP A 705 -43.27 49.60 -3.94
N GLU A 706 -43.11 48.37 -4.42
CA GLU A 706 -42.13 47.42 -3.89
C GLU A 706 -40.87 47.41 -4.77
N PRO A 707 -39.65 47.39 -4.19
CA PRO A 707 -38.42 47.37 -4.96
C PRO A 707 -38.26 46.03 -5.70
N PRO A 708 -37.67 46.02 -6.91
CA PRO A 708 -37.60 44.81 -7.74
C PRO A 708 -36.82 43.69 -7.06
N ALA A 709 -37.43 42.50 -7.03
CA ALA A 709 -36.84 41.31 -6.44
C ALA A 709 -35.42 41.03 -7.01
N ARG A 710 -34.47 40.75 -6.12
CA ARG A 710 -33.06 40.55 -6.50
C ARG A 710 -32.91 39.35 -7.44
N LYS A 711 -32.69 39.60 -8.74
CA LYS A 711 -32.36 38.60 -9.78
C LYS A 711 -31.36 37.56 -9.26
N GLY A 712 -31.69 36.28 -9.39
CA GLY A 712 -30.88 35.16 -8.91
C GLY A 712 -29.55 35.01 -9.66
N PHE A 713 -28.56 34.38 -9.00
CA PHE A 713 -27.18 34.27 -9.51
C PHE A 713 -27.09 33.71 -10.94
N MET A 714 -27.79 32.61 -11.22
CA MET A 714 -27.80 31.99 -12.57
C MET A 714 -28.42 32.90 -13.64
N GLN A 715 -29.39 33.75 -13.28
CA GLN A 715 -30.08 34.62 -14.22
C GLN A 715 -29.17 35.78 -14.67
N ARG A 716 -28.36 36.32 -13.74
CA ARG A 716 -27.31 37.31 -14.05
C ARG A 716 -26.18 36.72 -14.89
N LEU A 717 -25.84 35.46 -14.64
CA LEU A 717 -24.83 34.68 -15.36
C LEU A 717 -25.23 34.43 -16.82
N PHE A 718 -26.51 34.12 -17.09
CA PHE A 718 -27.03 34.07 -18.46
C PHE A 718 -27.10 35.46 -19.12
N GLU A 719 -27.60 36.50 -18.45
CA GLU A 719 -27.57 37.88 -18.99
C GLU A 719 -26.14 38.36 -19.31
N ALA A 720 -25.14 38.00 -18.49
CA ALA A 720 -23.74 38.34 -18.73
C ALA A 720 -23.14 37.56 -19.92
N ALA A 721 -23.55 36.31 -20.16
CA ALA A 721 -23.13 35.53 -21.31
C ALA A 721 -23.77 36.03 -22.62
N ASP A 722 -25.06 36.35 -22.60
CA ASP A 722 -25.77 36.87 -23.79
C ASP A 722 -25.29 38.28 -24.16
N SER A 723 -25.05 39.16 -23.17
CA SER A 723 -24.47 40.49 -23.44
C SER A 723 -23.02 40.43 -23.94
N ALA A 724 -22.20 39.49 -23.46
CA ALA A 724 -20.86 39.25 -24.00
C ALA A 724 -20.90 38.75 -25.46
N ASN A 725 -21.85 37.86 -25.79
CA ASN A 725 -22.04 37.39 -27.16
C ASN A 725 -22.53 38.50 -28.10
N GLN A 726 -23.48 39.35 -27.67
CA GLN A 726 -23.92 40.51 -28.46
C GLN A 726 -22.80 41.54 -28.67
N ALA A 727 -21.99 41.82 -27.63
CA ALA A 727 -20.83 42.70 -27.75
C ALA A 727 -19.80 42.17 -28.76
N SER A 728 -19.47 40.87 -28.71
CA SER A 728 -18.53 40.26 -29.67
C SER A 728 -19.04 40.27 -31.13
N GLN A 729 -20.36 40.13 -31.33
CA GLN A 729 -20.96 40.23 -32.66
C GLN A 729 -20.91 41.67 -33.20
N LEU A 730 -21.16 42.68 -32.35
CA LEU A 730 -21.03 44.09 -32.72
C LEU A 730 -19.57 44.49 -33.02
N GLU A 731 -18.59 44.00 -32.26
CA GLU A 731 -17.16 44.18 -32.58
C GLU A 731 -16.78 43.52 -33.91
N SER A 732 -17.30 42.32 -34.20
CA SER A 732 -17.04 41.64 -35.48
C SER A 732 -17.61 42.39 -36.69
N GLN A 733 -18.74 43.09 -36.53
CA GLN A 733 -19.30 43.97 -37.58
C GLN A 733 -18.55 45.29 -37.69
N SER A 734 -18.07 45.86 -36.57
CA SER A 734 -17.27 47.09 -36.56
C SER A 734 -15.90 46.93 -37.23
N ASN A 735 -15.27 45.75 -37.16
CA ASN A 735 -13.95 45.51 -37.76
C ASN A 735 -14.01 45.22 -39.27
N GLY A 736 -15.16 44.81 -39.82
CA GLY A 736 -15.31 44.51 -41.25
C GLY A 736 -15.26 45.73 -42.19
N GLN A 737 -15.25 46.96 -41.66
CA GLN A 737 -15.41 48.19 -42.44
C GLN A 737 -14.21 49.17 -42.34
N LYS A 738 -13.03 48.69 -41.92
CA LYS A 738 -11.81 49.52 -41.78
C LYS A 738 -10.56 49.05 -42.51
N ASP A 739 -10.59 47.92 -43.22
CA ASP A 739 -9.48 47.50 -44.09
C ASP A 739 -9.54 48.17 -45.46
N GLY A 740 -9.30 49.49 -45.45
CA GLY A 740 -9.09 50.32 -46.62
C GLY A 740 -7.78 51.08 -46.52
N ASN A 741 -6.78 50.64 -47.30
CA ASN A 741 -5.50 51.30 -47.60
C ASN A 741 -4.33 51.14 -46.57
N GLY A 742 -3.12 50.84 -47.08
CA GLY A 742 -1.85 50.99 -46.34
C GLY A 742 -1.01 49.73 -46.08
N ARG A 743 -0.21 49.26 -47.06
CA ARG A 743 0.91 48.33 -46.81
C ARG A 743 2.07 49.03 -46.07
N GLY A 744 2.55 48.48 -44.96
CA GLY A 744 3.76 48.96 -44.27
C GLY A 744 4.54 47.85 -43.55
N LYS A 745 5.85 47.73 -43.81
CA LYS A 745 6.74 46.73 -43.18
C LYS A 745 7.07 47.11 -41.72
N GLY A 746 7.09 46.15 -40.80
CA GLY A 746 7.53 46.31 -39.40
C GLY A 746 8.23 45.04 -38.88
N LYS A 747 9.18 45.18 -37.93
CA LYS A 747 10.20 44.17 -37.60
C LYS A 747 10.28 43.93 -36.08
N LYS A 748 10.71 42.72 -35.67
CA LYS A 748 11.18 42.28 -34.32
C LYS A 748 10.11 42.03 -33.22
N GLY A 749 10.39 41.05 -32.34
CA GLY A 749 9.77 40.97 -31.00
C GLY A 749 9.88 39.61 -30.27
N LYS A 750 11.01 39.31 -29.63
CA LYS A 750 11.26 38.09 -28.81
C LYS A 750 10.74 38.29 -27.36
N LYS A 751 10.12 37.26 -26.75
CA LYS A 751 9.98 36.91 -25.29
C LYS A 751 8.63 36.17 -25.08
N SER A 752 8.49 34.95 -24.55
CA SER A 752 9.18 34.16 -23.49
C SER A 752 8.93 34.66 -22.06
N ARG A 753 8.61 33.69 -21.17
CA ARG A 753 8.23 33.77 -19.75
C ARG A 753 6.77 34.22 -19.47
N ARG A 754 6.10 33.71 -18.44
CA ARG A 754 6.49 32.68 -17.44
C ARG A 754 5.25 31.92 -16.98
#